data_AF-A0A9Q3BII1-F1
#
_entry.id   AF-A0A9Q3BII1-F1
#
_cell.length_a   1.000
_cell.length_b   1.000
_cell.length_c   1.000
_cell.angle_alpha   90.00
_cell.angle_beta   90.00
_cell.angle_gamma   90.00
#
_symmetry.space_group_name_H-M   'P 1'
#
loop_
_entity.id
_entity.type
_entity.pdbx_description
1 polymer ?
#
loop_
_entity_poly.entity_id
_entity_poly.type
_entity_poly.pdbx_seq_one_letter_code
_entity_poly.pdbx_strand_id
1 'polypeptide(L)'
;MHLIQLPKILSPQEIPIEFSKSPADYISSLFQNGGDGTRILLSQGSVWELETNIKITANRAELATQGYPADSSLYAQLHVIGESEATAISFHNTHHVKLSHLTIDGRRPDKGWIEGGGALVACGGRQCKDPVVQHCILRHPRGWSCLHLFDECQGGRVIGNKVGPAGLPAPDGPWADGLSIACRNGLIANNEITDATDGAIVLFCAPGTLCIGNTIIADKHALLGGINMVDFGPYEGDYSNTKVIGNVIRSNGAFIKLGIGIGPLAWCPSWAEKNRGGKVYDNLFGPGRFGYGIGLSGCKEFKVFGNRIVDGTTFSGDLSHAPEPLSAPPVAFLKASQPGLVEECLLQSEFIHGHALWLIGVEDRPARKLRYHASHLNLSSNGPPLVLDRVKITLEISGELRVTCNSSSQLLWTSGSYGSSVGAQLTLEPNGHLTIRELGSGRLLWDPLDCLSGHFELVGEGALTVSDQSPFFILWTEDNSIIWASEYVFEKGSLELRPNQFICVPPTATWSQPQPPPIPPRIGTSDQNIHPPPPVPLGRPLVPALFIFLDPQTSNLVIHFSPHPRRPHGHVIWASDLFDKYPKQVPNREGDGLETRCAFQGGDGNLVIYANPFDDKPESRCAIWASGTNCQRLKILNEIRGEMGLKFINENGEIIKSIP
;
A
#
# COMPACT_ATOMS: atom_id res chain seq x y z
N MET A 1 54.23 -10.66 28.99
CA MET A 1 53.32 -11.25 30.00
C MET A 1 52.04 -10.45 30.00
N HIS A 2 50.99 -10.89 29.30
CA HIS A 2 49.66 -10.32 29.46
C HIS A 2 49.08 -10.86 30.78
N LEU A 3 49.04 -10.01 31.81
CA LEU A 3 48.24 -10.27 33.00
C LEU A 3 46.80 -10.50 32.53
N ILE A 4 46.29 -11.72 32.70
CA ILE A 4 44.88 -12.03 32.52
C ILE A 4 44.15 -11.24 33.63
N GLN A 5 43.61 -10.07 33.29
CA GLN A 5 42.71 -9.37 34.19
C GLN A 5 41.47 -10.26 34.37
N LEU A 6 41.27 -10.75 35.59
CA LEU A 6 40.06 -11.48 35.95
C LEU A 6 38.84 -10.58 35.66
N PRO A 7 37.74 -11.13 35.12
CA PRO A 7 36.56 -10.33 34.80
C PRO A 7 36.03 -9.65 36.06
N LYS A 8 35.83 -8.33 35.98
CA LYS A 8 35.29 -7.56 37.10
C LYS A 8 33.79 -7.79 37.17
N ILE A 9 33.37 -8.53 38.20
CA ILE A 9 31.96 -8.63 38.57
C ILE A 9 31.60 -7.31 39.27
N LEU A 10 30.48 -6.73 38.88
CA LEU A 10 30.05 -5.43 39.38
C LEU A 10 28.58 -5.49 39.82
N SER A 11 28.35 -5.11 41.07
CA SER A 11 27.01 -4.87 41.62
C SER A 11 26.77 -3.37 41.80
N PRO A 12 25.52 -2.88 41.70
CA PRO A 12 25.21 -1.47 41.91
C PRO A 12 25.66 -0.93 43.28
N GLN A 13 25.67 -1.78 44.31
CA GLN A 13 26.08 -1.43 45.67
C GLN A 13 27.61 -1.28 45.82
N GLU A 14 28.38 -1.74 44.83
CA GLU A 14 29.85 -1.73 44.83
C GLU A 14 30.41 -0.57 43.99
N ILE A 15 29.54 0.28 43.44
CA ILE A 15 29.94 1.49 42.72
C ILE A 15 30.57 2.47 43.73
N PRO A 16 31.73 3.08 43.40
CA PRO A 16 32.31 4.11 44.25
C PRO A 16 31.33 5.26 44.52
N ILE A 17 31.38 5.84 45.72
CA ILE A 17 30.38 6.81 46.17
C ILE A 17 30.28 8.04 45.27
N GLU A 18 31.40 8.43 44.67
CA GLU A 18 31.49 9.52 43.68
C GLU A 18 30.69 9.26 42.40
N PHE A 19 30.40 7.99 42.07
CA PHE A 19 29.59 7.56 40.94
C PHE A 19 28.20 7.03 41.33
N SER A 20 27.79 7.17 42.60
CA SER A 20 26.51 6.65 43.09
C SER A 20 25.28 7.22 42.36
N LYS A 21 25.43 8.37 41.69
CA LYS A 21 24.41 9.01 40.83
C LYS A 21 24.78 9.01 39.35
N SER A 22 25.90 8.38 39.00
CA SER A 22 26.40 8.30 37.63
C SER A 22 26.98 6.92 37.28
N PRO A 23 26.18 5.85 37.41
CA PRO A 23 26.61 4.50 37.08
C PRO A 23 27.04 4.33 35.62
N ALA A 24 26.41 5.03 34.67
CA ALA A 24 26.78 4.91 33.25
C ALA A 24 28.18 5.49 33.01
N ASP A 25 28.50 6.64 33.61
CA ASP A 25 29.84 7.23 33.57
C ASP A 25 30.88 6.29 34.20
N TYR A 26 30.56 5.64 35.32
CA TYR A 26 31.47 4.69 35.95
C TYR A 26 31.79 3.51 35.03
N ILE A 27 30.77 2.85 34.46
CA ILE A 27 30.95 1.73 33.54
C ILE A 27 31.74 2.18 32.31
N SER A 28 31.45 3.35 31.76
CA SER A 28 32.19 3.93 30.63
C SER A 28 33.66 4.15 30.97
N SER A 29 33.97 4.64 32.16
CA SER A 29 35.34 4.83 32.64
C SER A 29 36.12 3.52 32.76
N LEU A 30 35.44 2.41 33.10
CA LEU A 30 36.07 1.09 33.17
C LEU A 30 36.50 0.60 31.79
N PHE A 31 35.70 0.82 30.74
CA PHE A 31 36.11 0.51 29.37
C PHE A 31 37.26 1.39 28.90
N GLN A 32 37.20 2.70 29.18
CA GLN A 32 38.25 3.64 28.81
C GLN A 32 39.59 3.29 29.46
N ASN A 33 39.58 2.95 30.76
CA ASN A 33 40.80 2.70 31.53
C ASN A 33 41.31 1.27 31.42
N GLY A 34 40.42 0.28 31.26
CA GLY A 34 40.80 -1.13 31.12
C GLY A 34 41.41 -1.45 29.76
N GLY A 35 41.00 -0.73 28.71
CA GLY A 35 41.52 -0.89 27.36
C GLY A 35 41.05 -2.18 26.66
N ASP A 36 41.79 -2.58 25.63
CA ASP A 36 41.41 -3.65 24.71
C ASP A 36 41.22 -5.00 25.42
N GLY A 37 40.08 -5.65 25.20
CA GLY A 37 39.71 -6.90 25.88
C GLY A 37 39.06 -6.74 27.26
N THR A 38 38.72 -5.51 27.67
CA THR A 38 38.03 -5.27 28.95
C THR A 38 36.69 -5.96 29.01
N ARG A 39 36.46 -6.73 30.09
CA ARG A 39 35.20 -7.45 30.33
C ARG A 39 34.58 -6.98 31.64
N ILE A 40 33.37 -6.45 31.54
CA ILE A 40 32.54 -6.02 32.67
C ILE A 40 31.36 -6.96 32.78
N LEU A 41 31.27 -7.66 33.90
CA LEU A 41 30.17 -8.58 34.19
C LEU A 41 29.27 -7.97 35.27
N LEU A 42 28.01 -7.74 34.95
CA LEU A 42 27.04 -7.21 35.89
C LEU A 42 26.39 -8.34 36.70
N SER A 43 26.18 -8.13 37.99
CA SER A 43 25.54 -9.12 38.86
C SER A 43 24.14 -9.50 38.36
N GLN A 44 23.77 -10.76 38.50
CA GLN A 44 22.47 -11.27 38.04
C GLN A 44 21.31 -10.53 38.71
N GLY A 45 20.29 -10.18 37.92
CA GLY A 45 19.09 -9.47 38.38
C GLY A 45 19.33 -8.04 38.88
N SER A 46 20.55 -7.51 38.78
CA SER A 46 20.85 -6.14 39.18
C SER A 46 20.15 -5.12 38.29
N VAL A 47 19.80 -3.96 38.85
CA VAL A 47 19.18 -2.84 38.12
C VAL A 47 20.12 -1.65 38.11
N TRP A 48 20.31 -1.06 36.94
CA TRP A 48 21.21 0.05 36.67
C TRP A 48 20.43 1.19 36.04
N GLU A 49 20.24 2.28 36.79
CA GLU A 49 19.57 3.48 36.28
C GLU A 49 20.59 4.38 35.59
N LEU A 50 20.48 4.51 34.26
CA LEU A 50 21.42 5.22 33.41
C LEU A 50 21.00 6.68 33.23
N GLU A 51 21.78 7.57 33.83
CA GLU A 51 21.71 9.02 33.72
C GLU A 51 22.14 9.54 32.34
N THR A 52 23.01 8.79 31.67
CA THR A 52 23.57 9.03 30.33
C THR A 52 23.86 7.68 29.67
N ASN A 53 24.38 7.66 28.45
CA ASN A 53 24.71 6.41 27.77
C ASN A 53 26.02 5.77 28.28
N ILE A 54 26.07 4.44 28.30
CA ILE A 54 27.32 3.69 28.50
C ILE A 54 28.11 3.73 27.19
N LYS A 55 29.31 4.30 27.24
CA LYS A 55 30.23 4.37 26.08
C LYS A 55 31.27 3.27 26.17
N ILE A 56 31.24 2.33 25.23
CA ILE A 56 32.28 1.30 25.10
C ILE A 56 33.32 1.79 24.09
N THR A 57 34.49 2.17 24.58
CA THR A 57 35.57 2.76 23.77
C THR A 57 36.70 1.78 23.44
N ALA A 58 36.65 0.56 24.01
CA ALA A 58 37.69 -0.45 23.88
C ALA A 58 37.31 -1.58 22.92
N ASN A 59 38.25 -1.94 22.06
CA ASN A 59 38.12 -3.14 21.21
C ASN A 59 38.03 -4.41 22.07
N ARG A 60 37.46 -5.47 21.49
CA ARG A 60 37.28 -6.80 22.13
C ARG A 60 36.60 -6.72 23.51
N ALA A 61 35.88 -5.63 23.78
CA ALA A 61 35.24 -5.40 25.05
C ALA A 61 33.97 -6.23 25.19
N GLU A 62 33.62 -6.58 26.42
CA GLU A 62 32.38 -7.28 26.73
C GLU A 62 31.63 -6.57 27.87
N LEU A 63 30.34 -6.32 27.64
CA LEU A 63 29.37 -6.01 28.69
C LEU A 63 28.35 -7.14 28.73
N ALA A 64 28.25 -7.83 29.86
CA ALA A 64 27.33 -8.95 29.99
C ALA A 64 26.83 -9.14 31.42
N THR A 65 25.79 -9.94 31.59
CA THR A 65 25.43 -10.46 32.91
C THR A 65 26.37 -11.59 33.31
N GLN A 66 26.81 -11.59 34.57
CA GLN A 66 27.68 -12.61 35.14
C GLN A 66 27.08 -14.00 34.97
N GLY A 67 27.90 -14.91 34.44
CA GLY A 67 27.54 -16.32 34.29
C GLY A 67 26.67 -16.64 33.08
N TYR A 68 26.27 -15.63 32.28
CA TYR A 68 25.46 -15.81 31.07
C TYR A 68 24.21 -16.68 31.33
N PRO A 69 23.35 -16.27 32.29
CA PRO A 69 22.25 -17.12 32.73
C PRO A 69 21.31 -17.44 31.56
N ALA A 70 20.79 -18.68 31.49
CA ALA A 70 19.81 -19.03 30.47
C ALA A 70 18.42 -18.42 30.75
N ASP A 71 18.10 -18.20 32.02
CA ASP A 71 16.87 -17.53 32.44
C ASP A 71 17.02 -16.01 32.30
N SER A 72 16.22 -15.42 31.42
CA SER A 72 16.21 -13.97 31.18
C SER A 72 15.77 -13.14 32.37
N SER A 73 15.09 -13.74 33.37
CA SER A 73 14.75 -13.04 34.62
C SER A 73 15.98 -12.65 35.44
N LEU A 74 17.11 -13.33 35.20
CA LEU A 74 18.39 -13.10 35.88
C LEU A 74 19.28 -12.10 35.14
N TYR A 75 18.85 -11.55 34.01
CA TYR A 75 19.64 -10.55 33.29
C TYR A 75 19.78 -9.28 34.12
N ALA A 76 20.98 -8.70 34.14
CA ALA A 76 21.16 -7.33 34.59
C ALA A 76 20.35 -6.38 33.71
N GLN A 77 19.70 -5.42 34.34
CA GLN A 77 18.76 -4.51 33.71
C GLN A 77 19.36 -3.11 33.64
N LEU A 78 19.38 -2.53 32.44
CA LEU A 78 19.85 -1.20 32.14
C LEU A 78 18.65 -0.33 31.78
N HIS A 79 18.35 0.66 32.62
CA HIS A 79 17.16 1.50 32.52
C HIS A 79 17.56 2.93 32.20
N VAL A 80 17.17 3.47 31.05
CA VAL A 80 17.46 4.87 30.71
C VAL A 80 16.57 5.79 31.55
N ILE A 81 17.18 6.63 32.39
CA ILE A 81 16.47 7.59 33.24
C ILE A 81 16.78 9.05 32.90
N GLY A 82 17.85 9.31 32.16
CA GLY A 82 18.23 10.65 31.73
C GLY A 82 17.13 11.32 30.91
N GLU A 83 16.67 12.52 31.30
CA GLU A 83 15.49 13.16 30.70
C GLU A 83 15.63 13.39 29.18
N SER A 84 16.85 13.68 28.71
CA SER A 84 17.15 13.90 27.29
C SER A 84 17.94 12.76 26.63
N GLU A 85 18.06 11.61 27.30
CA GLU A 85 18.84 10.47 26.80
C GLU A 85 17.93 9.40 26.21
N ALA A 86 18.17 9.05 24.94
CA ALA A 86 17.46 7.97 24.24
C ALA A 86 18.30 6.69 24.14
N THR A 87 19.62 6.81 24.25
CA THR A 87 20.59 5.73 24.03
C THR A 87 21.04 5.17 25.38
N ALA A 88 20.91 3.86 25.58
CA ALA A 88 21.47 3.20 26.76
C ALA A 88 22.95 2.87 26.58
N ILE A 89 23.33 2.39 25.39
CA ILE A 89 24.69 1.94 25.09
C ILE A 89 25.09 2.46 23.71
N SER A 90 26.31 3.01 23.63
CA SER A 90 26.93 3.35 22.36
C SER A 90 28.36 2.82 22.23
N PHE A 91 28.72 2.42 21.00
CA PHE A 91 30.10 2.18 20.62
C PHE A 91 30.31 2.38 19.13
N HIS A 92 31.18 3.33 18.81
CA HIS A 92 31.44 3.80 17.45
C HIS A 92 32.86 3.39 17.04
N ASN A 93 33.01 2.77 15.86
CA ASN A 93 34.29 2.33 15.30
C ASN A 93 35.10 1.45 16.27
N THR A 94 34.42 0.65 17.08
CA THR A 94 35.04 -0.27 18.04
C THR A 94 34.82 -1.71 17.58
N HIS A 95 35.88 -2.51 17.52
CA HIS A 95 35.83 -3.86 16.93
C HIS A 95 35.59 -4.94 17.98
N HIS A 96 34.89 -6.00 17.59
CA HIS A 96 34.68 -7.22 18.38
C HIS A 96 34.04 -6.96 19.75
N VAL A 97 33.28 -5.88 19.89
CA VAL A 97 32.53 -5.57 21.11
C VAL A 97 31.36 -6.55 21.23
N LYS A 98 31.15 -7.08 22.42
CA LYS A 98 30.07 -8.02 22.72
C LYS A 98 29.15 -7.50 23.82
N LEU A 99 27.86 -7.41 23.50
CA LEU A 99 26.78 -7.25 24.48
C LEU A 99 26.07 -8.59 24.65
N SER A 100 25.84 -9.02 25.90
CA SER A 100 25.21 -10.33 26.11
C SER A 100 24.41 -10.50 27.40
N HIS A 101 23.23 -11.13 27.31
CA HIS A 101 22.39 -11.46 28.47
C HIS A 101 21.99 -10.23 29.28
N LEU A 102 21.63 -9.13 28.62
CA LEU A 102 21.21 -7.87 29.25
C LEU A 102 19.73 -7.61 28.95
N THR A 103 19.02 -7.01 29.90
CA THR A 103 17.76 -6.31 29.61
C THR A 103 18.07 -4.84 29.47
N ILE A 104 17.78 -4.25 28.32
CA ILE A 104 18.01 -2.84 28.00
C ILE A 104 16.63 -2.22 27.74
N ASP A 105 16.25 -1.29 28.60
CA ASP A 105 14.93 -0.67 28.62
C ASP A 105 15.06 0.84 28.48
N GLY A 106 14.53 1.37 27.39
CA GLY A 106 14.49 2.81 27.17
C GLY A 106 13.47 3.52 28.04
N ARG A 107 12.54 2.81 28.70
CA ARG A 107 11.50 3.39 29.57
C ARG A 107 10.58 4.40 28.87
N ARG A 108 10.35 4.26 27.57
CA ARG A 108 9.40 5.13 26.84
C ARG A 108 7.99 5.23 27.46
N PRO A 109 7.37 4.18 28.04
CA PRO A 109 6.05 4.30 28.67
C PRO A 109 5.96 5.37 29.77
N ASP A 110 7.02 5.59 30.53
CA ASP A 110 7.04 6.53 31.66
C ASP A 110 7.96 7.75 31.43
N LYS A 111 8.97 7.64 30.55
CA LYS A 111 9.90 8.73 30.18
C LYS A 111 9.58 9.40 28.85
N GLY A 112 8.61 8.89 28.11
CA GLY A 112 8.16 9.47 26.85
C GLY A 112 9.16 9.34 25.68
N TRP A 113 8.71 9.82 24.53
CA TRP A 113 9.48 9.91 23.29
C TRP A 113 10.45 11.10 23.31
N ILE A 114 11.63 10.94 22.70
CA ILE A 114 12.57 12.03 22.42
C ILE A 114 12.60 12.25 20.91
N GLU A 115 12.11 13.41 20.48
CA GLU A 115 12.19 13.82 19.07
C GLU A 115 13.65 13.96 18.63
N GLY A 116 14.00 13.30 17.51
CA GLY A 116 15.39 13.20 17.05
C GLY A 116 16.30 12.32 17.91
N GLY A 117 15.77 11.61 18.91
CA GLY A 117 16.53 10.70 19.76
C GLY A 117 17.11 9.51 18.99
N GLY A 118 18.33 9.08 19.36
CA GLY A 118 19.00 7.93 18.75
C GLY A 118 18.37 6.58 19.10
N ALA A 119 18.94 5.50 18.56
CA ALA A 119 18.54 4.14 18.91
C ALA A 119 18.92 3.80 20.36
N LEU A 120 18.16 2.88 21.00
CA LEU A 120 18.43 2.44 22.37
C LEU A 120 19.82 1.81 22.52
N VAL A 121 20.23 1.01 21.54
CA VAL A 121 21.61 0.59 21.35
C VAL A 121 22.09 1.10 20.00
N ALA A 122 23.11 1.95 20.02
CA ALA A 122 23.71 2.53 18.82
C ALA A 122 25.14 2.02 18.66
N CYS A 123 25.36 1.13 17.69
CA CYS A 123 26.68 0.54 17.47
C CYS A 123 27.05 0.39 16.00
N GLY A 124 28.34 0.29 15.70
CA GLY A 124 28.82 0.21 14.32
C GLY A 124 29.83 1.29 14.00
N GLY A 125 29.78 1.86 12.81
CA GLY A 125 30.83 2.73 12.28
C GLY A 125 31.56 2.10 11.11
N ARG A 126 32.05 2.94 10.19
CA ARG A 126 32.69 2.52 8.93
C ARG A 126 33.90 1.62 9.12
N GLN A 127 34.55 1.75 10.27
CA GLN A 127 35.71 0.94 10.64
C GLN A 127 35.33 -0.25 11.54
N CYS A 128 34.13 -0.27 12.11
CA CYS A 128 33.70 -1.31 13.04
C CYS A 128 33.68 -2.70 12.37
N LYS A 129 34.21 -3.69 13.11
CA LYS A 129 34.27 -5.09 12.68
C LYS A 129 33.70 -5.99 13.75
N ASP A 130 32.86 -6.92 13.33
CA ASP A 130 32.27 -8.01 14.10
C ASP A 130 31.66 -7.60 15.46
N PRO A 131 30.84 -6.53 15.54
CA PRO A 131 30.08 -6.25 16.77
C PRO A 131 29.07 -7.37 17.03
N VAL A 132 28.88 -7.75 18.29
CA VAL A 132 27.98 -8.84 18.69
C VAL A 132 26.96 -8.34 19.71
N VAL A 133 25.68 -8.49 19.41
CA VAL A 133 24.56 -8.28 20.34
C VAL A 133 23.77 -9.58 20.40
N GLN A 134 23.85 -10.29 21.52
CA GLN A 134 23.26 -11.63 21.61
C GLN A 134 22.57 -11.92 22.94
N HIS A 135 21.44 -12.63 22.86
CA HIS A 135 20.66 -13.03 24.02
C HIS A 135 20.26 -11.85 24.93
N CYS A 136 19.97 -10.69 24.36
CA CYS A 136 19.49 -9.52 25.10
C CYS A 136 17.96 -9.37 24.96
N ILE A 137 17.36 -8.64 25.90
CA ILE A 137 16.01 -8.09 25.78
C ILE A 137 16.15 -6.59 25.51
N LEU A 138 15.65 -6.10 24.36
CA LEU A 138 15.72 -4.69 23.98
C LEU A 138 14.29 -4.16 23.83
N ARG A 139 13.88 -3.15 24.60
CA ARG A 139 12.49 -2.68 24.57
C ARG A 139 12.31 -1.21 24.93
N HIS A 140 11.15 -0.68 24.56
CA HIS A 140 10.71 0.67 24.87
C HIS A 140 11.73 1.76 24.47
N PRO A 141 12.29 1.74 23.25
CA PRO A 141 13.23 2.76 22.82
C PRO A 141 12.55 4.13 22.85
N ARG A 142 13.26 5.14 23.37
CA ARG A 142 12.77 6.52 23.39
C ARG A 142 13.05 7.28 22.10
N GLY A 143 13.93 6.75 21.25
CA GLY A 143 14.14 7.16 19.88
C GLY A 143 13.65 6.11 18.89
N TRP A 144 14.13 6.19 17.64
CA TRP A 144 13.51 5.53 16.49
C TRP A 144 13.81 4.03 16.31
N SER A 145 14.65 3.41 17.14
CA SER A 145 14.98 1.98 17.02
C SER A 145 15.46 1.36 18.34
N CYS A 146 15.21 0.06 18.56
CA CYS A 146 15.83 -0.67 19.68
C CYS A 146 17.33 -0.92 19.45
N LEU A 147 17.74 -1.22 18.22
CA LEU A 147 19.14 -1.47 17.87
C LEU A 147 19.44 -0.91 16.49
N HIS A 148 20.45 -0.06 16.39
CA HIS A 148 20.99 0.39 15.12
C HIS A 148 22.45 -0.06 14.97
N LEU A 149 22.70 -0.94 14.00
CA LEU A 149 24.03 -1.28 13.50
C LEU A 149 24.37 -0.39 12.30
N PHE A 150 25.01 0.75 12.55
CA PHE A 150 25.09 1.87 11.61
C PHE A 150 26.44 2.01 10.87
N ASP A 151 26.50 2.94 9.90
CA ASP A 151 27.70 3.43 9.19
C ASP A 151 28.56 2.34 8.52
N GLU A 152 28.00 1.52 7.65
CA GLU A 152 28.79 0.61 6.81
C GLU A 152 29.67 -0.44 7.56
N CYS A 153 29.33 -0.80 8.79
CA CYS A 153 30.11 -1.77 9.57
C CYS A 153 30.23 -3.14 8.87
N GLN A 154 31.13 -4.01 9.33
CA GLN A 154 31.31 -5.36 8.76
C GLN A 154 31.13 -6.46 9.81
N GLY A 155 30.45 -7.55 9.45
CA GLY A 155 30.44 -8.80 10.21
C GLY A 155 29.57 -8.78 11.47
N GLY A 156 28.70 -7.77 11.64
CA GLY A 156 27.85 -7.62 12.82
C GLY A 156 26.93 -8.83 13.04
N ARG A 157 26.77 -9.24 14.30
CA ARG A 157 25.98 -10.40 14.72
C ARG A 157 24.90 -9.98 15.71
N VAL A 158 23.64 -10.16 15.33
CA VAL A 158 22.47 -9.90 16.19
C VAL A 158 21.71 -11.20 16.34
N ILE A 159 21.89 -11.89 17.47
CA ILE A 159 21.50 -13.30 17.61
C ILE A 159 20.70 -13.57 18.88
N GLY A 160 19.55 -14.25 18.73
CA GLY A 160 18.83 -14.80 19.87
C GLY A 160 18.27 -13.74 20.82
N ASN A 161 18.03 -12.52 20.33
CA ASN A 161 17.50 -11.42 21.14
C ASN A 161 15.96 -11.45 21.16
N LYS A 162 15.38 -10.90 22.22
CA LYS A 162 13.97 -10.52 22.27
C LYS A 162 13.87 -9.01 22.13
N VAL A 163 13.04 -8.54 21.21
CA VAL A 163 12.96 -7.12 20.85
C VAL A 163 11.52 -6.66 20.89
N GLY A 164 11.31 -5.50 21.50
CA GLY A 164 10.04 -4.79 21.54
C GLY A 164 9.29 -4.90 22.87
N PRO A 165 8.17 -4.15 23.03
CA PRO A 165 7.57 -3.30 22.00
C PRO A 165 8.45 -2.09 21.63
N ALA A 166 8.32 -1.63 20.38
CA ALA A 166 9.09 -0.51 19.84
C ALA A 166 8.17 0.50 19.15
N GLY A 167 8.05 1.69 19.73
CA GLY A 167 7.25 2.79 19.18
C GLY A 167 5.82 2.86 19.70
N LEU A 168 5.04 3.77 19.11
CA LEU A 168 3.59 3.88 19.30
C LEU A 168 2.85 3.31 18.08
N PRO A 169 1.63 2.75 18.24
CA PRO A 169 0.89 2.15 17.15
C PRO A 169 0.64 3.14 15.99
N ALA A 170 0.62 2.61 14.77
CA ALA A 170 0.10 3.34 13.61
C ALA A 170 -1.41 3.62 13.76
N PRO A 171 -1.92 4.73 13.18
CA PRO A 171 -1.23 5.70 12.33
C PRO A 171 -0.52 6.85 13.09
N ASP A 172 -0.70 6.96 14.40
CA ASP A 172 -0.37 8.19 15.14
C ASP A 172 1.14 8.39 15.36
N GLY A 173 1.91 7.31 15.51
CA GLY A 173 3.34 7.38 15.77
C GLY A 173 3.69 8.15 17.06
N PRO A 174 4.96 8.52 17.30
CA PRO A 174 6.11 8.20 16.46
C PRO A 174 6.41 6.70 16.48
N TRP A 175 6.66 6.14 15.30
CA TRP A 175 6.99 4.73 15.13
C TRP A 175 8.44 4.45 15.52
N ALA A 176 8.78 3.19 15.74
CA ALA A 176 10.16 2.77 15.92
C ALA A 176 10.40 1.36 15.38
N ASP A 177 11.62 1.19 14.87
CA ASP A 177 12.13 -0.09 14.41
C ASP A 177 12.43 -1.03 15.58
N GLY A 178 12.32 -2.32 15.31
CA GLY A 178 12.95 -3.34 16.15
C GLY A 178 14.47 -3.33 15.94
N LEU A 179 14.91 -3.70 14.74
CA LEU A 179 16.32 -3.84 14.38
C LEU A 179 16.63 -3.07 13.09
N SER A 180 17.60 -2.17 13.13
CA SER A 180 18.04 -1.35 12.00
C SER A 180 19.48 -1.75 11.64
N ILE A 181 19.69 -2.37 10.49
CA ILE A 181 20.94 -3.07 10.14
C ILE A 181 21.53 -2.51 8.84
N ALA A 182 22.64 -1.78 8.96
CA ALA A 182 23.44 -1.26 7.85
C ALA A 182 24.83 -1.93 7.77
N CYS A 183 24.99 -3.11 8.37
CA CYS A 183 26.26 -3.84 8.42
C CYS A 183 26.37 -4.82 7.25
N ARG A 184 27.47 -4.83 6.51
CA ARG A 184 27.75 -5.84 5.47
C ARG A 184 28.24 -7.16 6.07
N ASN A 185 27.99 -8.26 5.37
CA ASN A 185 28.42 -9.61 5.77
C ASN A 185 28.01 -9.99 7.21
N GLY A 186 26.87 -9.45 7.68
CA GLY A 186 26.36 -9.69 9.02
C GLY A 186 25.54 -10.97 9.15
N LEU A 187 25.18 -11.31 10.40
CA LEU A 187 24.27 -12.40 10.75
C LEU A 187 23.20 -11.89 11.72
N ILE A 188 21.96 -11.84 11.24
CA ILE A 188 20.77 -11.43 12.00
C ILE A 188 19.90 -12.66 12.16
N ALA A 189 20.02 -13.36 13.29
CA ALA A 189 19.50 -14.72 13.41
C ALA A 189 18.74 -15.03 14.69
N ASN A 190 17.64 -15.77 14.55
CA ASN A 190 16.87 -16.32 15.68
C ASN A 190 16.42 -15.25 16.69
N ASN A 191 16.17 -14.02 16.24
CA ASN A 191 15.59 -12.98 17.08
C ASN A 191 14.06 -13.12 17.09
N GLU A 192 13.44 -12.79 18.22
CA GLU A 192 12.00 -12.65 18.36
C GLU A 192 11.68 -11.18 18.51
N ILE A 193 10.95 -10.61 17.54
CA ILE A 193 10.56 -9.20 17.51
C ILE A 193 9.04 -9.14 17.68
N THR A 194 8.58 -8.52 18.77
CA THR A 194 7.15 -8.38 19.07
C THR A 194 6.79 -6.91 19.19
N ASP A 195 5.72 -6.50 18.50
CA ASP A 195 5.15 -5.15 18.60
C ASP A 195 6.16 -4.02 18.28
N ALA A 196 6.98 -4.22 17.25
CA ALA A 196 7.58 -3.10 16.53
C ALA A 196 6.48 -2.38 15.72
N THR A 197 6.65 -1.09 15.50
CA THR A 197 5.60 -0.26 14.88
C THR A 197 6.03 0.29 13.53
N ASP A 198 7.33 0.46 13.29
CA ASP A 198 7.88 0.82 11.99
C ASP A 198 8.31 -0.44 11.21
N GLY A 199 9.62 -0.69 11.06
CA GLY A 199 10.17 -1.96 10.60
C GLY A 199 10.56 -2.89 11.76
N ALA A 200 10.06 -4.13 11.79
CA ALA A 200 10.55 -5.10 12.77
C ALA A 200 12.04 -5.41 12.54
N ILE A 201 12.44 -5.55 11.27
CA ILE A 201 13.84 -5.57 10.82
C ILE A 201 13.97 -4.70 9.57
N VAL A 202 14.81 -3.67 9.61
CA VAL A 202 15.17 -2.86 8.44
C VAL A 202 16.60 -3.18 8.04
N LEU A 203 16.79 -3.62 6.79
CA LEU A 203 18.09 -3.87 6.20
C LEU A 203 18.45 -2.67 5.31
N PHE A 204 19.31 -1.79 5.79
CA PHE A 204 19.80 -0.64 5.04
C PHE A 204 20.90 -1.10 4.05
N CYS A 205 20.49 -1.60 2.89
CA CYS A 205 21.37 -2.06 1.81
C CYS A 205 22.53 -2.96 2.28
N ALA A 206 22.30 -3.93 3.16
CA ALA A 206 23.36 -4.63 3.89
C ALA A 206 24.01 -5.80 3.11
N PRO A 207 25.01 -5.60 2.21
CA PRO A 207 25.38 -6.60 1.22
C PRO A 207 26.08 -7.78 1.89
N GLY A 208 25.78 -8.99 1.44
CA GLY A 208 26.30 -10.24 2.02
C GLY A 208 25.71 -10.62 3.37
N THR A 209 24.80 -9.83 3.94
CA THR A 209 24.19 -10.12 5.26
C THR A 209 23.16 -11.24 5.17
N LEU A 210 23.16 -12.12 6.18
CA LEU A 210 22.19 -13.20 6.33
C LEU A 210 21.20 -12.86 7.46
N CYS A 211 19.95 -12.64 7.09
CA CYS A 211 18.80 -12.47 7.98
C CYS A 211 17.97 -13.77 7.99
N ILE A 212 18.09 -14.57 9.04
CA ILE A 212 17.60 -15.96 9.04
C ILE A 212 16.92 -16.40 10.34
N GLY A 213 15.80 -17.13 10.21
CA GLY A 213 15.16 -17.78 11.36
C GLY A 213 14.60 -16.82 12.41
N ASN A 214 14.40 -15.55 12.06
CA ASN A 214 13.77 -14.58 12.96
C ASN A 214 12.26 -14.79 13.00
N THR A 215 11.65 -14.50 14.15
CA THR A 215 10.21 -14.52 14.34
C THR A 215 9.71 -13.10 14.61
N ILE A 216 8.79 -12.63 13.78
CA ILE A 216 8.18 -11.29 13.88
C ILE A 216 6.70 -11.48 14.23
N ILE A 217 6.24 -10.77 15.26
CA ILE A 217 4.90 -10.89 15.82
C ILE A 217 4.30 -9.49 15.96
N ALA A 218 3.22 -9.22 15.22
CA ALA A 218 2.31 -8.12 15.52
C ALA A 218 1.22 -8.63 16.47
N ASP A 219 1.35 -8.33 17.76
CA ASP A 219 0.43 -8.80 18.81
C ASP A 219 -0.62 -7.74 19.12
N LYS A 220 -0.19 -6.58 19.60
CA LYS A 220 -1.03 -5.46 20.03
C LYS A 220 -0.87 -4.21 19.19
N HIS A 221 0.25 -4.09 18.47
CA HIS A 221 0.55 -2.90 17.69
C HIS A 221 0.64 -3.24 16.21
N ALA A 222 -0.02 -2.40 15.39
CA ALA A 222 0.08 -2.53 13.94
C ALA A 222 1.52 -2.26 13.50
N LEU A 223 2.00 -3.07 12.55
CA LEU A 223 3.36 -3.04 12.04
C LEU A 223 3.34 -2.54 10.59
N LEU A 224 4.11 -1.49 10.30
CA LEU A 224 4.24 -1.00 8.92
C LEU A 224 4.98 -2.01 8.03
N GLY A 225 6.12 -2.52 8.51
CA GLY A 225 6.97 -3.46 7.77
C GLY A 225 7.52 -4.60 8.62
N GLY A 226 7.40 -5.85 8.18
CA GLY A 226 8.08 -6.98 8.81
C GLY A 226 9.59 -6.93 8.58
N ILE A 227 10.02 -7.23 7.35
CA ILE A 227 11.42 -7.09 6.93
C ILE A 227 11.50 -6.13 5.75
N ASN A 228 12.20 -5.02 5.92
CA ASN A 228 12.30 -3.97 4.92
C ASN A 228 13.64 -4.02 4.20
N MET A 229 13.59 -4.13 2.87
CA MET A 229 14.71 -4.01 1.93
C MET A 229 14.44 -2.86 0.96
N VAL A 230 14.06 -1.71 1.53
CA VAL A 230 13.44 -0.58 0.82
C VAL A 230 14.36 0.64 0.77
N ASP A 231 15.28 0.81 1.72
CA ASP A 231 16.21 1.92 1.74
C ASP A 231 17.27 1.82 0.66
N PHE A 232 17.71 2.98 0.15
CA PHE A 232 18.81 3.12 -0.82
C PHE A 232 20.17 3.38 -0.16
N GLY A 233 20.20 3.99 1.02
CA GLY A 233 21.43 4.21 1.79
C GLY A 233 21.76 3.02 2.71
N PRO A 234 23.03 2.88 3.16
CA PRO A 234 24.20 3.68 2.77
C PRO A 234 24.95 3.12 1.55
N TYR A 235 24.53 1.98 0.98
CA TYR A 235 25.26 1.28 -0.08
C TYR A 235 24.61 1.40 -1.48
N GLU A 236 23.98 2.54 -1.76
CA GLU A 236 23.42 2.87 -3.07
C GLU A 236 22.50 1.77 -3.65
N GLY A 237 21.61 1.26 -2.80
CA GLY A 237 20.64 0.23 -3.15
C GLY A 237 21.24 -1.17 -3.31
N ASP A 238 22.50 -1.40 -2.91
CA ASP A 238 23.14 -2.72 -3.05
C ASP A 238 22.68 -3.70 -1.98
N TYR A 239 21.95 -4.73 -2.39
CA TYR A 239 21.61 -5.89 -1.57
C TYR A 239 22.31 -7.16 -2.08
N SER A 240 23.36 -7.04 -2.90
CA SER A 240 24.10 -8.19 -3.44
C SER A 240 24.47 -9.19 -2.36
N ASN A 241 24.04 -10.44 -2.53
CA ASN A 241 24.25 -11.53 -1.58
C ASN A 241 23.61 -11.35 -0.20
N THR A 242 22.81 -10.30 0.02
CA THR A 242 21.90 -10.23 1.16
C THR A 242 20.86 -11.32 1.04
N LYS A 243 20.60 -12.03 2.13
CA LYS A 243 19.71 -13.19 2.17
C LYS A 243 18.72 -13.04 3.32
N VAL A 244 17.44 -13.00 3.00
CA VAL A 244 16.32 -13.04 3.97
C VAL A 244 15.67 -14.42 3.85
N ILE A 245 16.00 -15.33 4.77
CA ILE A 245 15.68 -16.76 4.61
C ILE A 245 14.98 -17.33 5.83
N GLY A 246 13.90 -18.10 5.64
CA GLY A 246 13.34 -18.93 6.70
C GLY A 246 12.85 -18.15 7.93
N ASN A 247 12.44 -16.89 7.75
CA ASN A 247 11.84 -16.09 8.81
C ASN A 247 10.34 -16.38 8.90
N VAL A 248 9.77 -16.21 10.09
CA VAL A 248 8.34 -16.34 10.36
C VAL A 248 7.77 -14.96 10.69
N ILE A 249 6.78 -14.51 9.93
CA ILE A 249 6.12 -13.22 10.13
C ILE A 249 4.64 -13.51 10.37
N ARG A 250 4.11 -13.20 11.55
CA ARG A 250 2.72 -13.52 11.90
C ARG A 250 2.04 -12.42 12.69
N SER A 251 0.72 -12.46 12.69
CA SER A 251 -0.13 -11.55 13.44
C SER A 251 -0.96 -12.34 14.44
N ASN A 252 -0.98 -11.89 15.70
CA ASN A 252 -1.83 -12.45 16.77
C ASN A 252 -3.08 -11.60 17.04
N GLY A 253 -3.35 -10.59 16.20
CA GLY A 253 -4.50 -9.71 16.35
C GLY A 253 -4.28 -8.35 15.70
N ALA A 254 -3.08 -7.80 15.86
CA ALA A 254 -2.70 -6.55 15.22
C ALA A 254 -2.32 -6.73 13.74
N PHE A 255 -2.56 -5.71 12.93
CA PHE A 255 -2.40 -5.77 11.49
C PHE A 255 -0.95 -5.55 11.04
N ILE A 256 -0.51 -6.30 10.03
CA ILE A 256 0.78 -6.10 9.36
C ILE A 256 0.52 -5.52 7.98
N LYS A 257 0.95 -4.27 7.74
CA LYS A 257 0.71 -3.63 6.44
C LYS A 257 1.48 -4.30 5.32
N LEU A 258 2.78 -4.53 5.53
CA LEU A 258 3.67 -5.18 4.58
C LEU A 258 4.60 -6.17 5.28
N GLY A 259 4.52 -7.46 4.94
CA GLY A 259 5.36 -8.50 5.53
C GLY A 259 6.84 -8.34 5.14
N ILE A 260 7.16 -8.35 3.85
CA ILE A 260 8.48 -8.03 3.32
C ILE A 260 8.36 -7.00 2.20
N GLY A 261 8.98 -5.83 2.39
CA GLY A 261 9.07 -4.79 1.37
C GLY A 261 10.38 -4.88 0.60
N ILE A 262 10.31 -4.88 -0.72
CA ILE A 262 11.48 -4.90 -1.60
C ILE A 262 11.41 -3.71 -2.57
N GLY A 263 12.43 -2.87 -2.49
CA GLY A 263 12.56 -1.67 -3.32
C GLY A 263 11.88 -0.43 -2.70
N PRO A 264 12.38 0.78 -3.00
CA PRO A 264 11.97 1.98 -2.28
C PRO A 264 10.51 2.39 -2.52
N LEU A 265 9.97 2.07 -3.70
CA LEU A 265 8.60 2.45 -4.08
C LEU A 265 7.51 1.65 -3.36
N ALA A 266 7.86 0.50 -2.75
CA ALA A 266 6.96 -0.20 -1.83
C ALA A 266 6.71 0.61 -0.55
N TRP A 267 7.65 1.49 -0.19
CA TRP A 267 7.67 2.26 1.05
C TRP A 267 7.32 3.74 0.87
N CYS A 268 7.71 4.36 -0.25
CA CYS A 268 7.49 5.77 -0.53
C CYS A 268 7.13 5.98 -2.02
N PRO A 269 6.07 6.72 -2.37
CA PRO A 269 5.57 6.79 -3.75
C PRO A 269 6.45 7.62 -4.70
N SER A 270 7.39 8.42 -4.20
CA SER A 270 8.14 9.41 -4.98
C SER A 270 9.65 9.12 -5.05
N TRP A 271 10.04 7.86 -4.93
CA TRP A 271 11.45 7.47 -4.86
C TRP A 271 11.95 6.96 -6.23
N ALA A 272 12.93 7.64 -6.84
CA ALA A 272 13.38 7.33 -8.20
C ALA A 272 14.42 6.19 -8.27
N GLU A 273 15.23 6.04 -7.23
CA GLU A 273 16.29 5.04 -7.17
C GLU A 273 15.75 3.60 -7.03
N LYS A 274 16.60 2.62 -7.42
CA LYS A 274 16.27 1.20 -7.40
C LYS A 274 17.25 0.40 -6.56
N ASN A 275 16.71 -0.50 -5.74
CA ASN A 275 17.49 -1.47 -5.00
C ASN A 275 17.84 -2.69 -5.88
N ARG A 276 18.94 -3.40 -5.61
CA ARG A 276 19.38 -4.53 -6.44
C ARG A 276 20.00 -5.72 -5.70
N GLY A 277 19.88 -6.92 -6.27
CA GLY A 277 20.77 -8.06 -5.97
C GLY A 277 20.46 -8.92 -4.74
N GLY A 278 19.35 -8.65 -4.03
CA GLY A 278 18.94 -9.38 -2.83
C GLY A 278 18.27 -10.74 -3.10
N LYS A 279 18.21 -11.58 -2.06
CA LYS A 279 17.61 -12.92 -2.10
C LYS A 279 16.63 -13.11 -0.95
N VAL A 280 15.40 -13.52 -1.24
CA VAL A 280 14.33 -13.70 -0.23
C VAL A 280 13.70 -15.09 -0.39
N TYR A 281 14.01 -16.01 0.52
CA TYR A 281 13.65 -17.42 0.37
C TYR A 281 12.95 -18.03 1.57
N ASP A 282 12.01 -18.94 1.30
CA ASP A 282 11.48 -19.87 2.30
C ASP A 282 10.90 -19.20 3.57
N ASN A 283 10.47 -17.95 3.49
CA ASN A 283 9.83 -17.25 4.60
C ASN A 283 8.37 -17.70 4.73
N LEU A 284 7.87 -17.73 5.96
CA LEU A 284 6.50 -18.12 6.30
C LEU A 284 5.71 -16.89 6.76
N PHE A 285 4.55 -16.70 6.17
CA PHE A 285 3.62 -15.61 6.51
C PHE A 285 2.37 -16.18 7.15
N GLY A 286 2.11 -15.76 8.38
CA GLY A 286 0.91 -16.04 9.13
C GLY A 286 1.03 -17.16 10.18
N PRO A 287 -0.10 -17.51 10.83
CA PRO A 287 -1.46 -16.99 10.58
C PRO A 287 -1.62 -15.50 10.94
N GLY A 288 -2.74 -14.90 10.55
CA GLY A 288 -3.12 -13.53 10.94
C GLY A 288 -3.47 -12.61 9.77
N ARG A 289 -3.50 -11.30 10.03
CA ARG A 289 -4.05 -10.29 9.12
C ARG A 289 -2.95 -9.43 8.50
N PHE A 290 -2.94 -9.36 7.18
CA PHE A 290 -1.94 -8.66 6.40
C PHE A 290 -2.58 -7.73 5.36
N GLY A 291 -1.88 -6.65 5.01
CA GLY A 291 -2.09 -5.95 3.74
C GLY A 291 -1.43 -6.74 2.62
N TYR A 292 -0.10 -6.87 2.68
CA TYR A 292 0.68 -7.62 1.69
C TYR A 292 1.68 -8.54 2.37
N GLY A 293 1.90 -9.74 1.80
CA GLY A 293 2.95 -10.65 2.28
C GLY A 293 4.32 -10.19 1.79
N ILE A 294 4.54 -10.16 0.48
CA ILE A 294 5.73 -9.59 -0.16
C ILE A 294 5.31 -8.61 -1.25
N GLY A 295 5.87 -7.40 -1.22
CA GLY A 295 5.67 -6.37 -2.24
C GLY A 295 6.98 -5.97 -2.91
N LEU A 296 7.02 -5.99 -4.25
CA LEU A 296 8.18 -5.53 -5.04
C LEU A 296 7.83 -4.29 -5.85
N SER A 297 8.54 -3.18 -5.60
CA SER A 297 8.45 -1.98 -6.43
C SER A 297 9.71 -1.11 -6.29
N GLY A 298 10.33 -0.75 -7.42
CA GLY A 298 11.59 0.01 -7.43
C GLY A 298 12.82 -0.88 -7.19
N CYS A 299 12.90 -2.04 -7.85
CA CYS A 299 14.00 -2.98 -7.61
C CYS A 299 14.43 -3.72 -8.87
N LYS A 300 15.65 -4.26 -8.86
CA LYS A 300 16.15 -5.13 -9.93
C LYS A 300 17.01 -6.29 -9.46
N GLU A 301 17.12 -7.34 -10.27
CA GLU A 301 18.04 -8.47 -10.01
C GLU A 301 17.79 -9.20 -8.66
N PHE A 302 16.58 -9.11 -8.11
CA PHE A 302 16.19 -9.86 -6.91
C PHE A 302 15.81 -11.30 -7.24
N LYS A 303 16.01 -12.20 -6.28
CA LYS A 303 15.54 -13.59 -6.37
C LYS A 303 14.61 -13.89 -5.20
N VAL A 304 13.35 -14.25 -5.48
CA VAL A 304 12.30 -14.42 -4.47
C VAL A 304 11.55 -15.74 -4.70
N PHE A 305 11.79 -16.74 -3.86
CA PHE A 305 11.28 -18.12 -4.06
C PHE A 305 10.95 -18.86 -2.76
N GLY A 306 10.04 -19.83 -2.83
CA GLY A 306 9.75 -20.74 -1.73
C GLY A 306 9.02 -20.11 -0.53
N ASN A 307 8.64 -18.83 -0.64
CA ASN A 307 7.89 -18.15 0.40
C ASN A 307 6.45 -18.68 0.42
N ARG A 308 5.90 -18.90 1.61
CA ARG A 308 4.61 -19.58 1.79
C ARG A 308 3.69 -18.84 2.74
N ILE A 309 2.41 -18.93 2.44
CA ILE A 309 1.33 -18.45 3.30
C ILE A 309 0.84 -19.61 4.15
N VAL A 310 0.73 -19.39 5.46
CA VAL A 310 0.21 -20.36 6.43
C VAL A 310 -1.32 -20.29 6.46
N ASP A 311 -1.98 -21.43 6.68
CA ASP A 311 -3.43 -21.47 6.85
C ASP A 311 -3.90 -20.52 7.96
N GLY A 312 -5.04 -19.86 7.74
CA GLY A 312 -5.56 -18.82 8.64
C GLY A 312 -4.94 -17.43 8.42
N THR A 313 -4.23 -17.23 7.32
CA THR A 313 -3.78 -15.90 6.89
C THR A 313 -4.80 -15.23 5.98
N THR A 314 -5.10 -13.96 6.23
CA THR A 314 -6.01 -13.16 5.41
C THR A 314 -5.32 -11.90 4.91
N PHE A 315 -5.53 -11.58 3.62
CA PHE A 315 -5.08 -10.33 3.01
C PHE A 315 -6.27 -9.41 2.82
N SER A 316 -6.21 -8.23 3.44
CA SER A 316 -7.31 -7.25 3.46
C SER A 316 -6.77 -5.87 3.82
N GLY A 317 -7.56 -4.83 3.58
CA GLY A 317 -7.24 -3.47 4.02
C GLY A 317 -7.77 -2.43 3.05
N ASP A 318 -7.85 -1.20 3.51
CA ASP A 318 -8.38 -0.07 2.74
C ASP A 318 -7.25 0.76 2.13
N LEU A 319 -7.41 1.08 0.84
CA LEU A 319 -6.49 1.92 0.08
C LEU A 319 -7.12 3.25 -0.34
N SER A 320 -8.32 3.56 0.13
CA SER A 320 -9.11 4.69 -0.41
C SER A 320 -8.50 6.06 -0.17
N HIS A 321 -7.53 6.19 0.73
CA HIS A 321 -6.76 7.43 0.94
C HIS A 321 -5.45 7.48 0.14
N ALA A 322 -5.08 6.37 -0.53
CA ALA A 322 -3.84 6.28 -1.28
C ALA A 322 -3.93 7.09 -2.58
N PRO A 323 -2.79 7.54 -3.14
CA PRO A 323 -2.78 8.27 -4.40
C PRO A 323 -3.36 7.42 -5.53
N GLU A 324 -4.08 8.05 -6.45
CA GLU A 324 -4.53 7.40 -7.68
C GLU A 324 -3.40 7.37 -8.74
N PRO A 325 -3.27 6.30 -9.55
CA PRO A 325 -4.09 5.09 -9.51
C PRO A 325 -3.82 4.26 -8.23
N LEU A 326 -4.87 3.73 -7.61
CA LEU A 326 -4.71 2.86 -6.42
C LEU A 326 -3.81 1.66 -6.73
N SER A 327 -3.03 1.24 -5.72
CA SER A 327 -2.34 -0.05 -5.75
C SER A 327 -3.35 -1.21 -5.87
N ALA A 328 -2.88 -2.33 -6.42
CA ALA A 328 -3.63 -3.57 -6.49
C ALA A 328 -4.10 -3.99 -5.08
N PRO A 329 -5.21 -4.75 -4.97
CA PRO A 329 -5.78 -5.08 -3.67
C PRO A 329 -4.79 -5.87 -2.80
N PRO A 330 -4.91 -5.77 -1.47
CA PRO A 330 -4.16 -6.58 -0.51
C PRO A 330 -4.05 -8.05 -0.94
N VAL A 331 -2.83 -8.54 -1.07
CA VAL A 331 -2.54 -9.90 -1.56
C VAL A 331 -1.22 -10.44 -1.02
N ALA A 332 -1.09 -11.77 -1.00
CA ALA A 332 0.10 -12.47 -0.56
C ALA A 332 1.38 -11.96 -1.23
N PHE A 333 1.46 -12.01 -2.56
CA PHE A 333 2.68 -11.69 -3.29
C PHE A 333 2.34 -10.75 -4.45
N LEU A 334 2.83 -9.51 -4.37
CA LEU A 334 2.56 -8.45 -5.34
C LEU A 334 3.86 -7.98 -5.99
N LYS A 335 3.87 -7.94 -7.32
CA LYS A 335 4.93 -7.37 -8.14
C LYS A 335 4.37 -6.16 -8.89
N ALA A 336 5.06 -5.02 -8.82
CA ALA A 336 4.76 -3.86 -9.65
C ALA A 336 4.73 -4.24 -11.15
N SER A 337 3.63 -3.95 -11.84
CA SER A 337 3.48 -4.14 -13.28
C SER A 337 3.92 -2.94 -14.09
N GLN A 338 4.11 -1.78 -13.45
CA GLN A 338 4.46 -0.54 -14.14
C GLN A 338 5.84 -0.67 -14.83
N PRO A 339 6.00 -0.19 -16.07
CA PRO A 339 7.22 -0.35 -16.85
C PRO A 339 8.47 0.11 -16.09
N GLY A 340 9.48 -0.76 -16.06
CA GLY A 340 10.77 -0.45 -15.46
C GLY A 340 10.79 -0.37 -13.93
N LEU A 341 9.70 -0.60 -13.19
CA LEU A 341 9.76 -0.58 -11.72
C LEU A 341 10.35 -1.86 -11.12
N VAL A 342 10.19 -3.00 -11.80
CA VAL A 342 10.77 -4.28 -11.40
C VAL A 342 11.46 -4.92 -12.60
N GLU A 343 12.79 -5.03 -12.56
CA GLU A 343 13.62 -5.44 -13.70
C GLU A 343 14.47 -6.66 -13.35
N GLU A 344 14.59 -7.62 -14.26
CA GLU A 344 15.53 -8.76 -14.12
C GLU A 344 15.39 -9.57 -12.81
N CYS A 345 14.23 -9.50 -12.16
CA CYS A 345 13.94 -10.27 -10.96
C CYS A 345 13.45 -11.69 -11.30
N LEU A 346 13.91 -12.67 -10.53
CA LEU A 346 13.45 -14.06 -10.61
C LEU A 346 12.49 -14.32 -9.45
N LEU A 347 11.22 -14.59 -9.76
CA LEU A 347 10.13 -14.69 -8.78
C LEU A 347 9.43 -16.05 -8.87
N GLN A 348 8.91 -16.53 -7.75
CA GLN A 348 7.98 -17.65 -7.70
C GLN A 348 6.66 -17.33 -8.44
N SER A 349 5.96 -18.36 -8.92
CA SER A 349 4.82 -18.22 -9.83
C SER A 349 3.57 -17.60 -9.21
N GLU A 350 3.48 -17.56 -7.89
CA GLU A 350 2.31 -17.06 -7.15
C GLU A 350 2.25 -15.53 -7.08
N PHE A 351 3.26 -14.81 -7.61
CA PHE A 351 3.23 -13.36 -7.70
C PHE A 351 2.15 -12.87 -8.65
N ILE A 352 1.29 -11.98 -8.15
CA ILE A 352 0.35 -11.22 -8.96
C ILE A 352 1.01 -9.93 -9.44
N HIS A 353 0.75 -9.54 -10.69
CA HIS A 353 1.34 -8.37 -11.32
C HIS A 353 0.34 -7.21 -11.32
N GLY A 354 0.57 -6.15 -10.56
CA GLY A 354 -0.35 -5.02 -10.52
C GLY A 354 0.32 -3.70 -10.18
N HIS A 355 -0.46 -2.62 -10.19
CA HIS A 355 0.03 -1.35 -9.68
C HIS A 355 0.48 -1.51 -8.22
N ALA A 356 1.73 -1.18 -7.93
CA ALA A 356 2.29 -1.30 -6.59
C ALA A 356 3.15 -0.09 -6.25
N LEU A 357 2.58 0.88 -5.54
CA LEU A 357 3.26 2.03 -4.96
C LEU A 357 2.77 2.25 -3.54
N TRP A 358 3.66 2.66 -2.64
CA TRP A 358 3.35 3.02 -1.25
C TRP A 358 2.45 1.99 -0.56
N LEU A 359 2.89 0.72 -0.55
CA LEU A 359 2.10 -0.41 -0.06
C LEU A 359 1.84 -0.33 1.44
N ILE A 360 2.71 0.32 2.20
CA ILE A 360 2.50 0.64 3.62
C ILE A 360 1.37 1.65 3.87
N GLY A 361 0.81 2.23 2.80
CA GLY A 361 -0.39 3.06 2.86
C GLY A 361 -1.69 2.26 3.02
N VAL A 362 -1.66 0.93 3.11
CA VAL A 362 -2.88 0.14 3.40
C VAL A 362 -3.30 0.30 4.86
N GLU A 363 -4.59 0.50 5.11
CA GLU A 363 -5.12 0.66 6.48
C GLU A 363 -5.89 -0.56 6.98
N ASP A 364 -5.82 -0.79 8.30
CA ASP A 364 -6.52 -1.89 8.97
C ASP A 364 -8.00 -1.59 9.16
N ARG A 365 -8.74 -1.56 8.06
CA ARG A 365 -10.19 -1.39 8.05
C ARG A 365 -10.80 -2.02 6.81
N PRO A 366 -12.13 -2.26 6.80
CA PRO A 366 -12.82 -2.69 5.59
C PRO A 366 -12.52 -1.76 4.42
N ALA A 367 -12.20 -2.34 3.27
CA ALA A 367 -11.95 -1.57 2.06
C ALA A 367 -13.21 -0.78 1.68
N ARG A 368 -13.04 0.50 1.34
CA ARG A 368 -14.10 1.30 0.72
C ARG A 368 -14.00 1.30 -0.80
N LYS A 369 -12.79 1.10 -1.31
CA LYS A 369 -12.48 1.08 -2.73
C LYS A 369 -11.32 0.13 -3.00
N LEU A 370 -11.45 -0.67 -4.05
CA LEU A 370 -10.42 -1.59 -4.54
C LEU A 370 -10.26 -1.41 -6.04
N ARG A 371 -9.04 -1.57 -6.56
CA ARG A 371 -8.76 -1.49 -7.99
C ARG A 371 -8.10 -2.77 -8.48
N TYR A 372 -8.81 -3.53 -9.31
CA TYR A 372 -8.35 -4.77 -9.91
C TYR A 372 -7.75 -4.47 -11.29
N HIS A 373 -6.61 -5.07 -11.61
CA HIS A 373 -6.09 -5.09 -12.97
C HIS A 373 -6.54 -6.35 -13.70
N ALA A 374 -6.29 -6.40 -15.01
CA ALA A 374 -6.54 -7.56 -15.84
C ALA A 374 -6.11 -8.86 -15.14
N SER A 375 -6.98 -9.88 -15.16
CA SER A 375 -6.82 -11.18 -14.49
C SER A 375 -6.87 -11.18 -12.96
N HIS A 376 -7.03 -10.05 -12.28
CA HIS A 376 -7.04 -10.01 -10.80
C HIS A 376 -8.41 -10.29 -10.20
N LEU A 377 -9.48 -9.97 -10.93
CA LEU A 377 -10.85 -10.20 -10.46
C LEU A 377 -11.37 -11.53 -10.97
N ASN A 378 -11.80 -12.37 -10.04
CA ASN A 378 -12.53 -13.60 -10.31
C ASN A 378 -13.55 -13.83 -9.19
N LEU A 379 -14.81 -13.49 -9.45
CA LEU A 379 -15.92 -13.70 -8.52
C LEU A 379 -16.83 -14.79 -9.09
N SER A 380 -17.01 -15.89 -8.36
CA SER A 380 -17.88 -17.00 -8.75
C SER A 380 -19.18 -16.97 -7.97
N SER A 381 -20.28 -17.43 -8.58
CA SER A 381 -21.56 -17.55 -7.91
C SER A 381 -21.59 -18.54 -6.73
N ASN A 382 -20.59 -19.43 -6.67
CA ASN A 382 -20.42 -20.39 -5.58
C ASN A 382 -19.33 -19.92 -4.59
N GLY A 383 -18.71 -18.77 -4.86
CA GLY A 383 -17.65 -18.20 -4.04
C GLY A 383 -18.18 -17.24 -2.97
N PRO A 384 -17.31 -16.80 -2.05
CA PRO A 384 -17.67 -15.75 -1.11
C PRO A 384 -17.95 -14.43 -1.83
N PRO A 385 -18.82 -13.58 -1.28
CA PRO A 385 -19.05 -12.24 -1.82
C PRO A 385 -17.82 -11.35 -1.63
N LEU A 386 -17.70 -10.32 -2.47
CA LEU A 386 -16.78 -9.22 -2.20
C LEU A 386 -17.47 -8.27 -1.21
N VAL A 387 -16.86 -8.08 -0.04
CA VAL A 387 -17.39 -7.22 1.03
C VAL A 387 -16.51 -5.98 1.14
N LEU A 388 -17.13 -4.82 0.91
CA LEU A 388 -16.57 -3.51 1.21
C LEU A 388 -17.25 -2.97 2.49
N ASP A 389 -16.80 -1.82 2.98
CA ASP A 389 -17.29 -1.21 4.22
C ASP A 389 -18.84 -1.11 4.27
N ARG A 390 -19.44 -0.49 3.25
CA ARG A 390 -20.90 -0.23 3.22
C ARG A 390 -21.71 -1.19 2.37
N VAL A 391 -21.06 -1.92 1.47
CA VAL A 391 -21.75 -2.75 0.48
C VAL A 391 -21.16 -4.15 0.39
N LYS A 392 -22.03 -5.07 -0.01
CA LYS A 392 -21.70 -6.44 -0.36
C LYS A 392 -22.04 -6.65 -1.83
N ILE A 393 -21.10 -7.26 -2.55
CA ILE A 393 -21.21 -7.58 -3.97
C ILE A 393 -21.26 -9.09 -4.12
N THR A 394 -22.36 -9.57 -4.71
CA THR A 394 -22.62 -11.00 -4.86
C THR A 394 -22.95 -11.31 -6.32
N LEU A 395 -22.36 -12.37 -6.85
CA LEU A 395 -22.79 -12.96 -8.11
C LEU A 395 -23.74 -14.12 -7.78
N GLU A 396 -24.97 -14.07 -8.26
CA GLU A 396 -25.97 -15.12 -8.03
C GLU A 396 -25.78 -16.27 -9.01
N ILE A 397 -26.33 -17.45 -8.68
CA ILE A 397 -26.29 -18.64 -9.56
C ILE A 397 -26.92 -18.36 -10.93
N SER A 398 -27.94 -17.49 -10.97
CA SER A 398 -28.60 -17.06 -12.21
C SER A 398 -27.71 -16.27 -13.17
N GLY A 399 -26.55 -15.81 -12.70
CA GLY A 399 -25.68 -14.87 -13.42
C GLY A 399 -25.95 -13.41 -13.08
N GLU A 400 -26.82 -13.09 -12.14
CA GLU A 400 -27.10 -11.71 -11.71
C GLU A 400 -26.02 -11.19 -10.75
N LEU A 401 -25.38 -10.07 -11.06
CA LEU A 401 -24.44 -9.38 -10.17
C LEU A 401 -25.21 -8.32 -9.38
N ARG A 402 -25.13 -8.38 -8.04
CA ARG A 402 -25.92 -7.53 -7.14
C ARG A 402 -25.02 -6.79 -6.17
N VAL A 403 -25.32 -5.51 -5.96
CA VAL A 403 -24.75 -4.67 -4.90
C VAL A 403 -25.83 -4.43 -3.86
N THR A 404 -25.58 -4.83 -2.62
CA THR A 404 -26.50 -4.67 -1.49
C THR A 404 -25.87 -3.89 -0.37
N CYS A 405 -26.63 -3.03 0.31
CA CYS A 405 -26.17 -2.33 1.50
C CYS A 405 -25.96 -3.32 2.66
N ASN A 406 -24.81 -3.26 3.33
CA ASN A 406 -24.48 -4.18 4.44
C ASN A 406 -25.42 -4.02 5.64
N SER A 407 -25.84 -2.79 5.96
CA SER A 407 -26.65 -2.52 7.16
C SER A 407 -28.14 -2.81 6.95
N SER A 408 -28.68 -2.52 5.77
CA SER A 408 -30.12 -2.65 5.48
C SER A 408 -30.47 -3.84 4.60
N SER A 409 -29.50 -4.51 3.98
CA SER A 409 -29.70 -5.51 2.92
C SER A 409 -30.48 -4.98 1.70
N GLN A 410 -30.63 -3.66 1.58
CA GLN A 410 -31.30 -3.04 0.44
C GLN A 410 -30.48 -3.27 -0.84
N LEU A 411 -31.16 -3.66 -1.92
CA LEU A 411 -30.56 -3.70 -3.26
C LEU A 411 -30.26 -2.28 -3.72
N LEU A 412 -28.99 -1.99 -3.99
CA LEU A 412 -28.52 -0.69 -4.47
C LEU A 412 -28.33 -0.68 -5.99
N TRP A 413 -27.81 -1.77 -6.55
CA TRP A 413 -27.55 -1.90 -7.98
C TRP A 413 -27.60 -3.37 -8.43
N THR A 414 -27.95 -3.60 -9.69
CA THR A 414 -27.88 -4.92 -10.35
C THR A 414 -27.40 -4.77 -11.79
N SER A 415 -26.65 -5.76 -12.29
CA SER A 415 -26.25 -5.84 -13.70
C SER A 415 -27.43 -6.13 -14.63
N GLY A 416 -28.55 -6.66 -14.11
CA GLY A 416 -29.67 -7.15 -14.91
C GLY A 416 -29.34 -8.38 -15.75
N SER A 417 -28.19 -9.03 -15.50
CA SER A 417 -27.75 -10.23 -16.20
C SER A 417 -28.42 -11.48 -15.63
N TYR A 418 -28.85 -12.39 -16.51
CA TYR A 418 -29.52 -13.63 -16.10
C TYR A 418 -29.29 -14.72 -17.14
N GLY A 419 -29.72 -15.92 -16.81
CA GLY A 419 -29.84 -17.03 -17.76
C GLY A 419 -28.83 -18.14 -17.54
N SER A 420 -28.05 -18.12 -16.46
CA SER A 420 -27.34 -19.31 -16.01
C SER A 420 -28.25 -20.23 -15.19
N SER A 421 -28.05 -21.54 -15.35
CA SER A 421 -28.69 -22.57 -14.52
C SER A 421 -27.68 -23.38 -13.69
N VAL A 422 -26.38 -23.20 -13.95
CA VAL A 422 -25.28 -23.98 -13.37
C VAL A 422 -24.27 -23.12 -12.61
N GLY A 423 -24.56 -21.82 -12.49
CA GLY A 423 -23.71 -20.82 -11.86
C GLY A 423 -22.98 -19.93 -12.86
N ALA A 424 -22.36 -18.87 -12.37
CA ALA A 424 -21.70 -17.88 -13.21
C ALA A 424 -20.35 -17.44 -12.62
N GLN A 425 -19.57 -16.77 -13.46
CA GLN A 425 -18.28 -16.21 -13.11
C GLN A 425 -18.15 -14.81 -13.70
N LEU A 426 -17.84 -13.83 -12.84
CA LEU A 426 -17.45 -12.48 -13.21
C LEU A 426 -15.92 -12.43 -13.26
N THR A 427 -15.38 -12.05 -14.42
CA THR A 427 -13.94 -11.95 -14.66
C THR A 427 -13.58 -10.62 -15.28
N LEU A 428 -12.44 -10.07 -14.86
CA LEU A 428 -11.72 -9.08 -15.66
C LEU A 428 -10.67 -9.84 -16.48
N GLU A 429 -10.96 -10.08 -17.76
CA GLU A 429 -10.15 -10.88 -18.67
C GLU A 429 -8.76 -10.23 -18.92
N PRO A 430 -7.75 -10.96 -19.43
CA PRO A 430 -6.40 -10.42 -19.69
C PRO A 430 -6.37 -9.20 -20.64
N ASN A 431 -7.36 -9.09 -21.52
CA ASN A 431 -7.56 -7.95 -22.41
C ASN A 431 -8.31 -6.77 -21.74
N GLY A 432 -8.57 -6.85 -20.43
CA GLY A 432 -9.31 -5.84 -19.67
C GLY A 432 -10.84 -5.88 -19.84
N HIS A 433 -11.41 -6.84 -20.57
CA HIS A 433 -12.86 -6.97 -20.70
C HIS A 433 -13.47 -7.50 -19.41
N LEU A 434 -14.50 -6.82 -18.89
CA LEU A 434 -15.29 -7.27 -17.76
C LEU A 434 -16.46 -8.11 -18.28
N THR A 435 -16.49 -9.40 -17.96
CA THR A 435 -17.56 -10.29 -18.46
C THR A 435 -18.15 -11.12 -17.33
N ILE A 436 -19.44 -11.45 -17.46
CA ILE A 436 -20.07 -12.54 -16.71
C ILE A 436 -20.32 -13.69 -17.69
N ARG A 437 -19.81 -14.87 -17.36
CA ARG A 437 -19.97 -16.09 -18.17
C ARG A 437 -20.58 -17.21 -17.33
N GLU A 438 -21.35 -18.08 -17.98
CA GLU A 438 -21.92 -19.28 -17.36
C GLU A 438 -20.82 -20.31 -17.06
N LEU A 439 -20.84 -20.89 -15.86
CA LEU A 439 -19.89 -21.94 -15.48
C LEU A 439 -20.06 -23.18 -16.36
N GLY A 440 -18.95 -23.80 -16.73
CA GLY A 440 -18.92 -25.00 -17.55
C GLY A 440 -19.07 -24.74 -19.06
N SER A 441 -20.12 -24.02 -19.49
CA SER A 441 -20.36 -23.72 -20.91
C SER A 441 -19.49 -22.57 -21.44
N GLY A 442 -19.07 -21.65 -20.57
CA GLY A 442 -18.32 -20.44 -20.95
C GLY A 442 -19.15 -19.41 -21.72
N ARG A 443 -20.47 -19.65 -21.87
CA ARG A 443 -21.38 -18.78 -22.60
C ARG A 443 -21.42 -17.40 -21.94
N LEU A 444 -21.27 -16.36 -22.75
CA LEU A 444 -21.39 -14.97 -22.31
C LEU A 444 -22.82 -14.70 -21.84
N LEU A 445 -22.95 -14.19 -20.61
CA LEU A 445 -24.21 -13.76 -20.00
C LEU A 445 -24.34 -12.24 -19.99
N TRP A 446 -23.22 -11.54 -19.86
CA TRP A 446 -23.18 -10.08 -19.76
C TRP A 446 -21.80 -9.55 -20.11
N ASP A 447 -21.78 -8.51 -20.95
CA ASP A 447 -20.64 -7.65 -21.21
C ASP A 447 -21.16 -6.19 -21.20
N PRO A 448 -20.68 -5.33 -20.29
CA PRO A 448 -21.11 -3.93 -20.23
C PRO A 448 -20.72 -3.12 -21.46
N LEU A 449 -19.75 -3.61 -22.26
CA LEU A 449 -19.22 -2.96 -23.45
C LEU A 449 -19.88 -3.44 -24.75
N ASP A 450 -20.82 -4.39 -24.71
CA ASP A 450 -21.53 -4.89 -25.92
C ASP A 450 -22.14 -3.74 -26.74
N CYS A 451 -22.64 -2.70 -26.07
CA CYS A 451 -23.21 -1.51 -26.70
C CYS A 451 -22.20 -0.61 -27.42
N LEU A 452 -20.90 -0.79 -27.16
CA LEU A 452 -19.79 -0.06 -27.79
C LEU A 452 -19.14 -0.84 -28.92
N SER A 453 -19.61 -2.07 -29.19
CA SER A 453 -19.07 -2.91 -30.26
C SER A 453 -19.06 -2.19 -31.61
N GLY A 454 -17.90 -2.17 -32.27
CA GLY A 454 -17.69 -1.46 -33.54
C GLY A 454 -17.45 0.05 -33.42
N HIS A 455 -17.58 0.64 -32.23
CA HIS A 455 -17.30 2.06 -31.97
C HIS A 455 -16.01 2.26 -31.16
N PHE A 456 -15.70 1.32 -30.27
CA PHE A 456 -14.51 1.38 -29.43
C PHE A 456 -14.02 -0.04 -29.14
N GLU A 457 -12.71 -0.26 -29.27
CA GLU A 457 -12.06 -1.49 -28.83
C GLU A 457 -11.16 -1.17 -27.64
N LEU A 458 -11.27 -1.97 -26.58
CA LEU A 458 -10.35 -1.87 -25.46
C LEU A 458 -8.97 -2.35 -25.91
N VAL A 459 -7.99 -1.46 -25.85
CA VAL A 459 -6.59 -1.78 -26.15
C VAL A 459 -5.80 -1.71 -24.86
N GLY A 460 -5.05 -2.77 -24.56
CA GLY A 460 -4.18 -2.84 -23.38
C GLY A 460 -4.82 -3.49 -22.15
N GLU A 461 -4.13 -3.37 -21.01
CA GLU A 461 -4.57 -3.95 -19.73
C GLU A 461 -5.52 -2.97 -19.02
N GLY A 462 -6.82 -3.18 -19.20
CA GLY A 462 -7.84 -2.42 -18.46
C GLY A 462 -7.82 -2.70 -16.95
N ALA A 463 -8.44 -1.81 -16.17
CA ALA A 463 -8.59 -1.97 -14.73
C ALA A 463 -10.04 -1.75 -14.31
N LEU A 464 -10.49 -2.42 -13.24
CA LEU A 464 -11.80 -2.24 -12.64
C LEU A 464 -11.65 -1.70 -11.22
N THR A 465 -12.20 -0.53 -10.99
CA THR A 465 -12.44 -0.04 -9.64
C THR A 465 -13.78 -0.57 -9.14
N VAL A 466 -13.79 -1.09 -7.91
CA VAL A 466 -14.97 -1.48 -7.17
C VAL A 466 -15.07 -0.62 -5.91
N SER A 467 -16.24 -0.05 -5.63
CA SER A 467 -16.45 0.99 -4.63
C SER A 467 -17.66 0.71 -3.73
N ASP A 468 -17.62 1.20 -2.50
CA ASP A 468 -18.71 1.15 -1.52
C ASP A 468 -19.79 2.23 -1.73
N GLN A 469 -19.58 3.09 -2.71
CA GLN A 469 -20.47 4.17 -3.14
C GLN A 469 -20.56 4.20 -4.66
N SER A 470 -21.63 4.79 -5.19
CA SER A 470 -21.77 5.03 -6.63
C SER A 470 -20.66 5.97 -7.15
N PRO A 471 -20.05 5.65 -8.31
CA PRO A 471 -20.26 4.43 -9.09
C PRO A 471 -19.63 3.21 -8.41
N PHE A 472 -20.42 2.13 -8.24
CA PHE A 472 -19.96 0.90 -7.59
C PHE A 472 -18.90 0.16 -8.42
N PHE A 473 -18.98 0.29 -9.75
CA PHE A 473 -18.00 -0.26 -10.68
C PHE A 473 -17.58 0.82 -11.67
N ILE A 474 -16.27 0.95 -11.90
CA ILE A 474 -15.71 1.81 -12.95
C ILE A 474 -14.64 1.03 -13.72
N LEU A 475 -14.85 0.87 -15.02
CA LEU A 475 -13.90 0.25 -15.93
C LEU A 475 -13.02 1.30 -16.59
N TRP A 476 -11.72 1.13 -16.44
CA TRP A 476 -10.68 2.04 -16.88
C TRP A 476 -9.88 1.45 -18.04
N THR A 477 -9.46 2.31 -18.97
CA THR A 477 -8.35 2.01 -19.87
C THR A 477 -7.00 2.06 -19.15
N GLU A 478 -5.95 1.60 -19.82
CA GLU A 478 -4.56 1.74 -19.39
C GLU A 478 -4.14 3.21 -19.17
N ASP A 479 -4.66 4.15 -19.98
CA ASP A 479 -4.40 5.59 -19.81
C ASP A 479 -5.28 6.27 -18.73
N ASN A 480 -5.97 5.49 -17.90
CA ASN A 480 -6.90 5.97 -16.87
C ASN A 480 -8.09 6.78 -17.40
N SER A 481 -8.56 6.50 -18.62
CA SER A 481 -9.86 6.97 -19.12
C SER A 481 -10.98 6.05 -18.64
N ILE A 482 -12.19 6.58 -18.42
CA ILE A 482 -13.37 5.79 -18.01
C ILE A 482 -14.10 5.33 -19.26
N ILE A 483 -14.33 4.02 -19.40
CA ILE A 483 -15.02 3.45 -20.57
C ILE A 483 -16.44 3.02 -20.22
N TRP A 484 -16.61 2.57 -18.98
CA TRP A 484 -17.90 2.17 -18.46
C TRP A 484 -17.95 2.42 -16.95
N ALA A 485 -19.11 2.81 -16.45
CA ALA A 485 -19.38 2.86 -15.03
C ALA A 485 -20.79 2.30 -14.74
N SER A 486 -20.96 1.66 -13.59
CA SER A 486 -22.26 1.12 -13.18
C SER A 486 -23.34 2.18 -13.09
N GLU A 487 -22.92 3.40 -12.75
CA GLU A 487 -23.68 4.63 -12.74
C GLU A 487 -22.73 5.78 -13.10
N TYR A 488 -23.27 6.84 -13.69
CA TYR A 488 -22.48 8.05 -14.00
C TYR A 488 -22.81 9.17 -13.03
N VAL A 489 -22.84 8.84 -11.73
CA VAL A 489 -23.06 9.77 -10.64
C VAL A 489 -21.82 9.75 -9.76
N PHE A 490 -21.08 10.86 -9.75
CA PHE A 490 -19.83 11.04 -9.04
C PHE A 490 -20.05 11.96 -7.84
N GLU A 491 -19.55 11.59 -6.66
CA GLU A 491 -19.50 12.47 -5.49
C GLU A 491 -18.37 13.48 -5.61
N LYS A 492 -18.46 14.61 -4.91
CA LYS A 492 -17.38 15.62 -4.91
C LYS A 492 -16.05 14.99 -4.49
N GLY A 493 -14.98 15.28 -5.23
CA GLY A 493 -13.66 14.69 -5.03
C GLY A 493 -13.43 13.33 -5.69
N SER A 494 -14.45 12.73 -6.31
CA SER A 494 -14.34 11.37 -6.88
C SER A 494 -14.01 11.29 -8.37
N LEU A 495 -13.94 12.44 -9.06
CA LEU A 495 -13.67 12.51 -10.50
C LEU A 495 -12.53 13.49 -10.80
N GLU A 496 -11.53 13.00 -11.54
CA GLU A 496 -10.46 13.81 -12.13
C GLU A 496 -10.14 13.27 -13.53
N LEU A 497 -9.96 14.17 -14.49
CA LEU A 497 -9.47 13.90 -15.84
C LEU A 497 -8.17 14.66 -16.07
N ARG A 498 -7.16 13.94 -16.51
CA ARG A 498 -5.89 14.48 -17.04
C ARG A 498 -6.02 14.78 -18.54
N PRO A 499 -5.08 15.54 -19.12
CA PRO A 499 -5.10 15.85 -20.55
C PRO A 499 -5.12 14.55 -21.34
N ASN A 500 -5.85 14.53 -22.45
CA ASN A 500 -6.00 13.37 -23.33
C ASN A 500 -6.84 12.20 -22.76
N GLN A 501 -7.35 12.30 -21.53
CA GLN A 501 -8.28 11.33 -20.96
C GLN A 501 -9.73 11.65 -21.32
N PHE A 502 -10.58 10.62 -21.30
CA PHE A 502 -12.00 10.75 -21.57
C PHE A 502 -12.88 9.92 -20.63
N ILE A 503 -14.18 10.22 -20.64
CA ILE A 503 -15.26 9.41 -20.07
C ILE A 503 -16.18 9.01 -21.22
N CYS A 504 -16.35 7.72 -21.44
CA CYS A 504 -17.36 7.16 -22.33
C CYS A 504 -18.63 6.90 -21.52
N VAL A 505 -19.76 7.38 -22.03
CA VAL A 505 -21.08 7.22 -21.44
C VAL A 505 -21.98 6.54 -22.48
N PRO A 506 -22.17 5.22 -22.38
CA PRO A 506 -23.05 4.50 -23.27
C PRO A 506 -24.50 5.00 -23.19
N PRO A 507 -25.28 4.86 -24.27
CA PRO A 507 -26.68 5.24 -24.26
C PRO A 507 -27.46 4.38 -23.25
N THR A 508 -28.13 5.00 -22.29
CA THR A 508 -29.05 4.30 -21.40
C THR A 508 -30.41 4.16 -22.08
N ALA A 509 -30.80 2.91 -22.35
CA ALA A 509 -32.20 2.61 -22.61
C ALA A 509 -32.95 2.79 -21.29
N THR A 510 -33.84 3.77 -21.21
CA THR A 510 -34.89 3.71 -20.20
C THR A 510 -35.73 2.46 -20.53
N TRP A 511 -35.47 1.36 -19.82
CA TRP A 511 -36.32 0.18 -19.83
C TRP A 511 -37.66 0.59 -19.23
N SER A 512 -38.50 1.19 -20.06
CA SER A 512 -39.90 1.42 -19.76
C SER A 512 -40.53 0.04 -19.56
N GLN A 513 -40.83 -0.28 -18.30
CA GLN A 513 -41.76 -1.30 -17.78
C GLN A 513 -41.78 -2.66 -18.53
N PRO A 514 -41.58 -3.80 -17.85
CA PRO A 514 -41.79 -5.11 -18.50
C PRO A 514 -43.20 -5.13 -19.09
N GLN A 515 -43.29 -5.26 -20.42
CA GLN A 515 -44.58 -5.49 -21.04
C GLN A 515 -45.17 -6.75 -20.39
N PRO A 516 -46.45 -6.73 -19.96
CA PRO A 516 -47.08 -7.92 -19.45
C PRO A 516 -46.95 -9.02 -20.51
N PRO A 517 -46.73 -10.28 -20.11
CA PRO A 517 -46.57 -11.37 -21.05
C PRO A 517 -47.76 -11.38 -22.03
N PRO A 518 -47.52 -11.68 -23.31
CA PRO A 518 -48.60 -11.74 -24.28
C PRO A 518 -49.69 -12.67 -23.77
N ILE A 519 -50.92 -12.14 -23.71
CA ILE A 519 -52.10 -12.90 -23.31
C ILE A 519 -52.14 -14.15 -24.20
N PRO A 520 -52.17 -15.38 -23.62
CA PRO A 520 -52.25 -16.58 -24.43
C PRO A 520 -53.49 -16.51 -25.33
N PRO A 521 -53.40 -16.94 -26.60
CA PRO A 521 -54.54 -16.90 -27.50
C PRO A 521 -55.69 -17.69 -26.88
N ARG A 522 -56.89 -17.07 -26.85
CA ARG A 522 -58.11 -17.77 -26.45
C ARG A 522 -58.28 -18.97 -27.37
N ILE A 523 -58.42 -20.14 -26.77
CA ILE A 523 -58.79 -21.36 -27.49
C ILE A 523 -60.17 -21.13 -28.10
N GLY A 524 -60.25 -21.15 -29.43
CA GLY A 524 -61.51 -21.23 -30.16
C GLY A 524 -61.89 -20.00 -30.98
N THR A 525 -61.06 -19.57 -31.92
CA THR A 525 -61.54 -18.91 -33.15
C THR A 525 -60.60 -19.29 -34.30
N SER A 526 -61.09 -20.18 -35.17
CA SER A 526 -60.56 -20.39 -36.51
C SER A 526 -60.89 -19.16 -37.35
N ASP A 527 -59.88 -18.44 -37.83
CA ASP A 527 -60.06 -17.70 -39.08
C ASP A 527 -58.73 -17.57 -39.83
N GLN A 528 -58.80 -17.97 -41.09
CA GLN A 528 -57.77 -17.91 -42.10
C GLN A 528 -57.55 -16.44 -42.48
N ASN A 529 -56.41 -15.86 -42.10
CA ASN A 529 -55.81 -14.74 -42.80
C ASN A 529 -54.32 -14.69 -42.48
N ILE A 530 -53.52 -15.27 -43.38
CA ILE A 530 -52.06 -15.20 -43.34
C ILE A 530 -51.67 -13.78 -43.79
N HIS A 531 -51.52 -12.87 -42.83
CA HIS A 531 -50.65 -11.71 -43.02
C HIS A 531 -49.22 -12.14 -42.71
N PRO A 532 -48.22 -11.75 -43.53
CA PRO A 532 -46.82 -11.98 -43.16
C PRO A 532 -46.55 -11.33 -41.80
N PRO A 533 -45.69 -11.91 -40.96
CA PRO A 533 -45.26 -11.25 -39.73
C PRO A 533 -44.78 -9.84 -40.09
N PRO A 534 -45.11 -8.82 -39.27
CA PRO A 534 -44.57 -7.49 -39.51
C PRO A 534 -43.04 -7.63 -39.60
N PRO A 535 -42.39 -6.96 -40.56
CA PRO A 535 -40.95 -7.01 -40.67
C PRO A 535 -40.37 -6.71 -39.28
N VAL A 536 -39.53 -7.63 -38.79
CA VAL A 536 -38.63 -7.36 -37.66
C VAL A 536 -38.00 -6.01 -37.98
N PRO A 537 -38.13 -4.98 -37.12
CA PRO A 537 -37.52 -3.71 -37.40
C PRO A 537 -36.03 -3.95 -37.62
N LEU A 538 -35.57 -3.75 -38.85
CA LEU A 538 -34.15 -3.57 -39.17
C LEU A 538 -33.57 -2.61 -38.13
N GLY A 539 -32.46 -3.03 -37.52
CA GLY A 539 -31.84 -2.38 -36.36
C GLY A 539 -31.90 -0.87 -36.47
N ARG A 540 -32.59 -0.23 -35.51
CA ARG A 540 -32.46 1.21 -35.33
C ARG A 540 -30.99 1.53 -35.07
N PRO A 541 -30.45 2.64 -35.59
CA PRO A 541 -29.09 3.04 -35.32
C PRO A 541 -28.94 3.15 -33.80
N LEU A 542 -27.98 2.39 -33.25
CA LEU A 542 -27.53 2.53 -31.87
C LEU A 542 -27.17 4.02 -31.70
N VAL A 543 -27.78 4.68 -30.72
CA VAL A 543 -27.39 6.05 -30.38
C VAL A 543 -25.90 6.01 -30.03
N PRO A 544 -25.05 6.88 -30.61
CA PRO A 544 -23.62 6.84 -30.35
C PRO A 544 -23.33 7.10 -28.88
N ALA A 545 -22.24 6.51 -28.38
CA ALA A 545 -21.76 6.81 -27.04
C ALA A 545 -21.38 8.29 -26.92
N LEU A 546 -21.70 8.88 -25.77
CA LEU A 546 -21.32 10.24 -25.42
C LEU A 546 -19.93 10.21 -24.82
N PHE A 547 -19.04 11.07 -25.30
CA PHE A 547 -17.69 11.21 -24.76
C PHE A 547 -17.52 12.57 -24.10
N ILE A 548 -16.92 12.58 -22.91
CA ILE A 548 -16.37 13.78 -22.27
C ILE A 548 -14.86 13.67 -22.37
N PHE A 549 -14.20 14.62 -23.02
CA PHE A 549 -12.78 14.57 -23.32
C PHE A 549 -12.10 15.86 -22.87
N LEU A 550 -10.97 15.74 -22.16
CA LEU A 550 -10.13 16.89 -21.86
C LEU A 550 -9.06 17.05 -22.94
N ASP A 551 -9.27 18.02 -23.83
CA ASP A 551 -8.41 18.25 -24.98
C ASP A 551 -7.03 18.76 -24.54
N PRO A 552 -5.94 18.03 -24.82
CA PRO A 552 -4.59 18.41 -24.40
C PRO A 552 -4.05 19.64 -25.13
N GLN A 553 -4.57 20.00 -26.32
CA GLN A 553 -4.11 21.16 -27.07
C GLN A 553 -4.80 22.44 -26.60
N THR A 554 -6.07 22.34 -26.23
CA THR A 554 -6.89 23.51 -25.93
C THR A 554 -7.23 23.67 -24.45
N SER A 555 -6.97 22.65 -23.64
CA SER A 555 -7.42 22.52 -22.24
C SER A 555 -8.94 22.60 -22.09
N ASN A 556 -9.70 22.41 -23.17
CA ASN A 556 -11.16 22.41 -23.11
C ASN A 556 -11.68 21.06 -22.64
N LEU A 557 -12.71 21.12 -21.80
CA LEU A 557 -13.58 19.98 -21.56
C LEU A 557 -14.61 19.95 -22.69
N VAL A 558 -14.60 18.89 -23.50
CA VAL A 558 -15.42 18.75 -24.70
C VAL A 558 -16.37 17.58 -24.53
N ILE A 559 -17.65 17.78 -24.85
CA ILE A 559 -18.69 16.76 -24.87
C ILE A 559 -19.06 16.48 -26.34
N HIS A 560 -18.97 15.22 -26.80
CA HIS A 560 -19.15 14.89 -28.23
C HIS A 560 -19.62 13.45 -28.52
N PHE A 561 -20.08 13.20 -29.75
CA PHE A 561 -20.51 11.88 -30.27
C PHE A 561 -19.56 11.27 -31.32
N SER A 562 -18.39 11.87 -31.54
CA SER A 562 -17.42 11.35 -32.53
C SER A 562 -17.14 9.85 -32.32
N PRO A 563 -16.96 9.06 -33.41
CA PRO A 563 -16.55 7.66 -33.33
C PRO A 563 -15.15 7.46 -32.69
N HIS A 564 -14.42 8.55 -32.45
CA HIS A 564 -13.13 8.52 -31.80
C HIS A 564 -13.16 9.36 -30.51
N PRO A 565 -12.96 8.77 -29.33
CA PRO A 565 -13.09 9.45 -28.04
C PRO A 565 -12.15 10.65 -27.85
N ARG A 566 -11.05 10.71 -28.61
CA ARG A 566 -10.02 11.76 -28.53
C ARG A 566 -9.99 12.71 -29.72
N ARG A 567 -10.96 12.60 -30.64
CA ARG A 567 -11.02 13.41 -31.87
C ARG A 567 -12.43 13.97 -32.06
N PRO A 568 -12.78 15.07 -31.36
CA PRO A 568 -14.14 15.64 -31.35
C PRO A 568 -14.63 16.27 -32.67
N HIS A 569 -14.11 15.91 -33.85
CA HIS A 569 -14.42 16.62 -35.10
C HIS A 569 -15.90 16.49 -35.52
N GLY A 570 -16.56 17.62 -35.82
CA GLY A 570 -17.89 17.68 -36.46
C GLY A 570 -19.08 17.24 -35.59
N HIS A 571 -18.83 16.79 -34.35
CA HIS A 571 -19.84 16.16 -33.49
C HIS A 571 -19.77 16.65 -32.03
N VAL A 572 -19.31 17.88 -31.81
CA VAL A 572 -19.28 18.53 -30.49
C VAL A 572 -20.67 19.02 -30.10
N ILE A 573 -21.10 18.67 -28.89
CA ILE A 573 -22.35 19.15 -28.25
C ILE A 573 -22.06 20.41 -27.46
N TRP A 574 -20.99 20.35 -26.64
CA TRP A 574 -20.59 21.42 -25.76
C TRP A 574 -19.07 21.41 -25.58
N ALA A 575 -18.49 22.59 -25.39
CA ALA A 575 -17.12 22.74 -24.95
C ALA A 575 -17.05 23.88 -23.93
N SER A 576 -16.15 23.79 -22.95
CA SER A 576 -15.92 24.89 -22.01
C SER A 576 -15.57 26.19 -22.74
N ASP A 577 -16.14 27.33 -22.31
CA ASP A 577 -16.01 28.65 -22.96
C ASP A 577 -14.60 29.30 -22.85
N LEU A 578 -13.51 28.51 -22.84
CA LEU A 578 -12.15 29.06 -22.84
C LEU A 578 -11.84 29.81 -24.15
N PHE A 579 -12.54 29.49 -25.24
CA PHE A 579 -12.39 30.13 -26.55
C PHE A 579 -12.60 31.65 -26.52
N ASP A 580 -13.51 32.13 -25.67
CA ASP A 580 -13.87 33.55 -25.62
C ASP A 580 -12.97 34.36 -24.67
N LYS A 581 -12.37 33.70 -23.67
CA LYS A 581 -11.59 34.37 -22.60
C LYS A 581 -10.10 34.40 -22.88
N TYR A 582 -9.57 33.45 -23.65
CA TYR A 582 -8.16 33.38 -23.96
C TYR A 582 -7.95 33.43 -25.48
N PRO A 583 -7.35 34.52 -26.02
CA PRO A 583 -7.10 34.65 -27.45
C PRO A 583 -6.11 33.61 -28.00
N LYS A 584 -5.45 32.86 -27.10
CA LYS A 584 -4.64 31.67 -27.41
C LYS A 584 -5.16 30.52 -26.56
N GLN A 585 -5.38 29.38 -27.19
CA GLN A 585 -5.59 28.09 -26.53
C GLN A 585 -4.49 27.88 -25.48
N VAL A 586 -4.83 27.39 -24.29
CA VAL A 586 -3.85 27.07 -23.23
C VAL A 586 -3.42 25.63 -23.45
N PRO A 587 -2.25 25.36 -24.07
CA PRO A 587 -1.82 23.99 -24.27
C PRO A 587 -1.46 23.34 -22.95
N ASN A 588 -1.68 22.03 -22.86
CA ASN A 588 -1.14 21.24 -21.77
C ASN A 588 0.39 21.37 -21.72
N ARG A 589 0.94 21.47 -20.51
CA ARG A 589 2.38 21.42 -20.29
C ARG A 589 2.79 20.06 -19.77
N GLU A 590 3.86 19.52 -20.33
CA GLU A 590 4.48 18.30 -19.83
C GLU A 590 5.22 18.57 -18.51
N GLY A 591 5.11 17.65 -17.55
CA GLY A 591 5.75 17.73 -16.25
C GLY A 591 4.76 17.56 -15.09
N ASP A 592 5.18 16.81 -14.07
CA ASP A 592 4.37 16.57 -12.87
C ASP A 592 3.99 17.89 -12.21
N GLY A 593 2.70 18.06 -11.94
CA GLY A 593 2.18 19.29 -11.33
C GLY A 593 2.02 20.46 -12.32
N LEU A 594 2.37 20.31 -13.59
CA LEU A 594 2.21 21.37 -14.63
C LEU A 594 1.05 21.10 -15.59
N GLU A 595 0.60 19.85 -15.63
CA GLU A 595 -0.47 19.40 -16.54
C GLU A 595 -1.81 20.10 -16.28
N THR A 596 -2.57 20.32 -17.36
CA THR A 596 -3.99 20.70 -17.27
C THR A 596 -4.80 19.58 -16.61
N ARG A 597 -5.73 19.90 -15.72
CA ARG A 597 -6.59 18.90 -15.08
C ARG A 597 -8.02 19.39 -14.97
N CYS A 598 -8.97 18.51 -15.21
CA CYS A 598 -10.37 18.75 -14.90
C CYS A 598 -10.74 17.93 -13.67
N ALA A 599 -11.08 18.57 -12.55
CA ALA A 599 -11.40 17.88 -11.30
C ALA A 599 -12.76 18.32 -10.77
N PHE A 600 -13.52 17.35 -10.25
CA PHE A 600 -14.68 17.63 -9.42
C PHE A 600 -14.20 17.80 -7.97
N GLN A 601 -14.06 19.03 -7.51
CA GLN A 601 -13.35 19.35 -6.27
C GLN A 601 -14.04 18.78 -5.03
N GLY A 602 -13.28 18.16 -4.11
CA GLY A 602 -13.83 17.63 -2.85
C GLY A 602 -14.28 18.69 -1.84
N GLY A 603 -13.78 19.93 -1.95
CA GLY A 603 -14.14 21.01 -1.04
C GLY A 603 -15.55 21.54 -1.31
N ASP A 604 -15.65 22.38 -2.33
CA ASP A 604 -16.86 23.11 -2.73
C ASP A 604 -17.67 22.43 -3.84
N GLY A 605 -17.22 21.31 -4.40
CA GLY A 605 -18.01 20.61 -5.42
C GLY A 605 -18.20 21.42 -6.70
N ASN A 606 -17.18 22.18 -7.10
CA ASN A 606 -17.05 22.70 -8.44
C ASN A 606 -16.38 21.68 -9.36
N LEU A 607 -16.89 21.52 -10.59
CA LEU A 607 -16.08 21.00 -11.69
C LEU A 607 -15.16 22.14 -12.17
N VAL A 608 -13.85 21.94 -12.08
CA VAL A 608 -12.83 22.98 -12.34
C VAL A 608 -11.79 22.45 -13.32
N ILE A 609 -11.42 23.30 -14.27
CA ILE A 609 -10.26 23.09 -15.14
C ILE A 609 -9.12 23.95 -14.59
N TYR A 610 -8.07 23.28 -14.13
CA TYR A 610 -6.80 23.87 -13.75
C TYR A 610 -5.84 23.83 -14.92
N ALA A 611 -5.14 24.93 -15.17
CA ALA A 611 -4.05 24.97 -16.15
C ALA A 611 -3.02 26.02 -15.71
N ASN A 612 -1.96 26.17 -16.52
CA ASN A 612 -1.01 27.27 -16.37
C ASN A 612 -1.02 28.16 -17.63
N PRO A 613 -1.63 29.35 -17.57
CA PRO A 613 -1.69 30.27 -18.71
C PRO A 613 -0.44 31.15 -18.86
N PHE A 614 0.52 31.12 -17.94
CA PHE A 614 1.67 32.03 -17.89
C PHE A 614 3.00 31.28 -18.05
N ASP A 615 3.79 31.64 -19.05
CA ASP A 615 5.09 30.99 -19.34
C ASP A 615 6.16 31.32 -18.29
N ASP A 616 6.06 32.46 -17.62
CA ASP A 616 7.03 32.98 -16.66
C ASP A 616 6.83 32.45 -15.22
N LYS A 617 5.77 31.68 -14.96
CA LYS A 617 5.42 31.13 -13.64
C LYS A 617 4.95 29.67 -13.71
N PRO A 618 5.79 28.73 -14.19
CA PRO A 618 5.40 27.33 -14.39
C PRO A 618 4.81 26.67 -13.13
N GLU A 619 5.30 27.02 -11.95
CA GLU A 619 4.88 26.46 -10.66
C GLU A 619 3.46 26.87 -10.19
N SER A 620 2.84 27.87 -10.82
CA SER A 620 1.55 28.42 -10.37
C SER A 620 0.38 27.88 -11.19
N ARG A 621 -0.22 26.74 -10.78
CA ARG A 621 -1.51 26.30 -11.33
C ARG A 621 -2.63 27.27 -10.95
N CYS A 622 -3.49 27.62 -11.90
CA CYS A 622 -4.69 28.41 -11.64
C CYS A 622 -5.94 27.76 -12.22
N ALA A 623 -7.09 28.04 -11.60
CA ALA A 623 -8.38 27.66 -12.15
C ALA A 623 -8.71 28.58 -13.34
N ILE A 624 -8.68 28.04 -14.56
CA ILE A 624 -8.96 28.79 -15.79
C ILE A 624 -10.44 28.71 -16.18
N TRP A 625 -11.16 27.69 -15.70
CA TRP A 625 -12.60 27.56 -15.81
C TRP A 625 -13.15 26.85 -14.58
N ALA A 626 -14.29 27.30 -14.09
CA ALA A 626 -15.04 26.62 -13.04
C ALA A 626 -16.52 26.63 -13.40
N SER A 627 -17.19 25.53 -13.12
CA SER A 627 -18.64 25.39 -13.28
C SER A 627 -19.42 26.38 -12.42
N GLY A 628 -18.86 26.90 -11.33
CA GLY A 628 -19.51 27.86 -10.43
C GLY A 628 -20.64 27.23 -9.62
N THR A 629 -20.55 25.93 -9.36
CA THR A 629 -21.52 25.12 -8.64
C THR A 629 -20.99 24.76 -7.25
N ASN A 630 -21.80 24.92 -6.22
CA ASN A 630 -21.53 24.34 -4.90
C ASN A 630 -22.36 23.06 -4.73
N CYS A 631 -22.04 22.03 -5.51
CA CYS A 631 -22.88 20.82 -5.59
C CYS A 631 -22.23 19.62 -4.89
N GLN A 632 -23.05 18.65 -4.51
CA GLN A 632 -22.57 17.45 -3.84
C GLN A 632 -22.25 16.32 -4.83
N ARG A 633 -22.98 16.28 -5.96
CA ARG A 633 -22.88 15.21 -6.95
C ARG A 633 -22.90 15.77 -8.38
N LEU A 634 -22.07 15.17 -9.23
CA LEU A 634 -22.07 15.37 -10.67
C LEU A 634 -22.69 14.13 -11.33
N LYS A 635 -23.78 14.31 -12.07
CA LYS A 635 -24.45 13.26 -12.84
C LYS A 635 -24.24 13.49 -14.34
N ILE A 636 -23.79 12.48 -15.07
CA ILE A 636 -23.67 12.50 -16.52
C ILE A 636 -24.80 11.66 -17.12
N LEU A 637 -25.44 12.15 -18.17
CA LEU A 637 -26.57 11.50 -18.84
C LEU A 637 -26.29 11.32 -20.34
N ASN A 638 -26.73 10.17 -20.87
CA ASN A 638 -26.84 9.89 -22.30
C ASN A 638 -28.12 9.07 -22.56
N GLU A 639 -29.29 9.70 -22.51
CA GLU A 639 -30.57 9.00 -22.70
C GLU A 639 -30.96 8.95 -24.19
N ILE A 640 -31.34 7.76 -24.70
CA ILE A 640 -31.66 7.50 -26.13
C ILE A 640 -32.70 8.46 -26.73
N ARG A 641 -33.59 9.03 -25.91
CA ARG A 641 -34.66 9.97 -26.33
C ARG A 641 -34.78 11.18 -25.40
N GLY A 642 -33.75 11.45 -24.60
CA GLY A 642 -33.85 12.33 -23.44
C GLY A 642 -32.74 13.35 -23.34
N GLU A 643 -32.45 13.74 -22.10
CA GLU A 643 -31.43 14.72 -21.77
C GLU A 643 -30.03 14.10 -21.82
N MET A 644 -29.08 14.86 -22.33
CA MET A 644 -27.67 14.49 -22.43
C MET A 644 -26.85 15.60 -21.78
N GLY A 645 -25.66 15.27 -21.30
CA GLY A 645 -24.74 16.23 -20.68
C GLY A 645 -24.59 16.07 -19.17
N LEU A 646 -24.22 17.16 -18.50
CA LEU A 646 -23.85 17.19 -17.08
C LEU A 646 -24.96 17.81 -16.24
N LYS A 647 -25.24 17.23 -15.07
CA LYS A 647 -26.13 17.77 -14.05
C LYS A 647 -25.40 17.88 -12.72
N PHE A 648 -25.51 19.05 -12.10
CA PHE A 648 -24.92 19.35 -10.80
C PHE A 648 -26.03 19.28 -9.76
N ILE A 649 -25.87 18.43 -8.76
CA ILE A 649 -26.93 18.06 -7.81
C ILE A 649 -26.49 18.42 -6.40
N ASN A 650 -27.35 19.12 -5.64
CA ASN A 650 -27.07 19.50 -4.25
C ASN A 650 -27.31 18.32 -3.27
N GLU A 651 -27.12 18.57 -1.97
CA GLU A 651 -27.31 17.58 -0.90
C GLU A 651 -28.76 17.07 -0.83
N ASN A 652 -29.74 17.90 -1.19
CA ASN A 652 -31.16 17.54 -1.21
C ASN A 652 -31.57 16.73 -2.46
N GLY A 653 -30.66 16.52 -3.41
CA GLY A 653 -30.96 15.85 -4.67
C GLY A 653 -31.54 16.75 -5.77
N GLU A 654 -31.54 18.06 -5.58
CA GLU A 654 -32.04 19.02 -6.56
C GLU A 654 -30.95 19.38 -7.57
N ILE A 655 -31.34 19.51 -8.84
CA ILE A 655 -30.45 19.95 -9.91
C ILE A 655 -30.28 21.46 -9.81
N ILE A 656 -29.06 21.92 -9.55
CA ILE A 656 -28.74 23.36 -9.43
C ILE A 656 -28.19 23.95 -10.72
N LYS A 657 -27.63 23.11 -11.59
CA LYS A 657 -27.11 23.50 -12.91
C LYS A 657 -27.12 22.31 -13.85
N SER A 658 -27.33 22.58 -15.13
CA SER A 658 -27.15 21.60 -16.22
C SER A 658 -26.25 22.19 -17.30
N ILE A 659 -25.42 21.35 -17.91
CA ILE A 659 -24.63 21.64 -19.11
C ILE A 659 -25.09 20.63 -20.18
N PRO A 660 -25.56 21.08 -21.36
CA PRO A 660 -25.97 20.19 -22.45
C PRO A 660 -24.89 19.22 -22.94
#